data_AF-A0A803Y2X2-F1
#
_entry.id   AF-A0A803Y2X2-F1
#
_cell.length_a   1.000
_cell.length_b   1.000
_cell.length_c   1.000
_cell.angle_alpha   90.00
_cell.angle_beta   90.00
_cell.angle_gamma   90.00
#
_symmetry.space_group_name_H-M   'P 1'
#
loop_
_entity.id
_entity.type
_entity.pdbx_description
1 polymer ?
#
loop_
_entity_poly.entity_id
_entity_poly.type
_entity_poly.pdbx_seq_one_letter_code
_entity_poly.pdbx_strand_id
1 'polypeptide(L)'
;MLNQTIQNVQINSSNVISELDDEFDALYSVLDEMKGSMASTIQQEQARKIQALQNQLSQCSNALESSEELLELAAQSLDIKDPVKFSEAARQIKDRVTMASAFRISLKPEVSDSMTHLMVDFSQERHALQTVKFLPVPKAPVIDLAACLVIDNCITVSWRMPEEDSRVDHFVLEYRKTNFDGLARVKDEQSWELIDYIKATEYTLSGLKFDTKYINVRVRACNKAVAGEYSDPVTLETKAFVFDLDNTSSHLNLKVEDSYVEWEPTGGKGQEKVKGKENKSRSGASPKRTSIGGKAAVKGSRDRFAGESYTVLGNNAIESGQHYWEVRAQKDCKSYSVGVAYKTLGKYDQLGKTNISWCIHVNNWLQNTFAAKHNNKTKTLDIPVPDRLGVYCNFDGGQLTFYNAVSKVPLHTFRMKFTQPLLPAFMIWCGGLAHVVRKFLGLISIHNIPVCLIDPLILGLIDKDIEQIRSSSDGPSPECKYFCAPRDFTTFALLDKAWKHEVGLFRTAEKMGFQWLKVLNKDPRLDGMDDLSGTEIPLHYIFKLASHAIHLVVFYERSGNFLWHGPLRLKQHMDRKFVPFRKLHFGRYPGAYEKPELLLVSLDDLKVQIPKNPSSFLEEMSHSRFLECRYREARAFFQVYPDDASVDAVEFRKKAKSLLHLAALILNNLGVKFWLSSGTCLGWYRQCNVIPYSKDVDLGIFIRDYKADIIPAFQKAGLPLKHKFGKVEDSLELSFQGDDDVKLDIFFFYEEDDYIWNGGTQAKSGKKFKYLFPKFTLCWTEFVELKVHVPCETLQYVEANYGPDWKVPVKTWDWKNSPSNVQYNGVWPVDEWDEVIQIY
;
A
#
# COMPACT_ATOMS: atom_id res chain seq x y z
N MET A 1 -38.40 48.55 -23.24
CA MET A 1 -38.25 48.68 -21.78
C MET A 1 -39.61 48.85 -21.11
N LEU A 2 -40.30 50.00 -21.25
CA LEU A 2 -41.62 50.23 -20.61
C LEU A 2 -42.69 49.16 -20.88
N ASN A 3 -42.90 48.73 -22.12
CA ASN A 3 -43.88 47.66 -22.42
C ASN A 3 -43.53 46.30 -21.77
N GLN A 4 -42.24 46.01 -21.62
CA GLN A 4 -41.79 44.78 -20.97
C GLN A 4 -41.92 44.89 -19.45
N THR A 5 -41.67 46.07 -18.88
CA THR A 5 -41.97 46.36 -17.47
C THR A 5 -43.47 46.23 -17.20
N ILE A 6 -44.34 46.71 -18.08
CA ILE A 6 -45.80 46.56 -17.94
C ILE A 6 -46.23 45.09 -17.97
N GLN A 7 -45.71 44.30 -18.92
CA GLN A 7 -46.00 42.85 -18.97
C GLN A 7 -45.50 42.14 -17.71
N ASN A 8 -44.30 42.47 -17.23
CA ASN A 8 -43.77 41.88 -16.01
C ASN A 8 -44.60 42.26 -14.78
N VAL A 9 -45.08 43.51 -14.69
CA VAL A 9 -46.00 43.93 -13.62
C VAL A 9 -47.30 43.14 -13.69
N GLN A 10 -47.86 42.94 -14.89
CA GLN A 10 -49.09 42.14 -15.07
C GLN A 10 -48.90 40.70 -14.60
N ILE A 11 -47.83 40.03 -15.04
CA ILE A 11 -47.51 38.65 -14.65
C ILE A 11 -47.27 38.55 -13.15
N ASN A 12 -46.43 39.43 -12.59
CA ASN A 12 -46.13 39.42 -11.16
C ASN A 12 -47.37 39.71 -10.31
N SER A 13 -48.24 40.62 -10.75
CA SER A 13 -49.49 40.90 -10.05
C SER A 13 -50.44 39.69 -10.05
N SER A 14 -50.51 38.94 -11.16
CA SER A 14 -51.29 37.70 -11.23
C SER A 14 -50.75 36.63 -10.30
N ASN A 15 -49.42 36.52 -10.17
CA ASN A 15 -48.79 35.56 -9.27
C ASN A 15 -49.06 35.91 -7.80
N VAL A 16 -48.92 37.18 -7.42
CA VAL A 16 -49.19 37.63 -6.04
C VAL A 16 -50.68 37.46 -5.68
N ILE A 17 -51.60 37.61 -6.63
CA ILE A 17 -53.02 37.30 -6.42
C ILE A 17 -53.21 35.80 -6.16
N SER A 18 -52.56 34.94 -6.95
CA SER A 18 -52.63 33.48 -6.76
C SER A 18 -52.08 33.06 -5.39
N GLU A 19 -50.94 33.60 -4.97
CA GLU A 19 -50.37 33.31 -3.65
C GLU A 19 -51.28 33.79 -2.51
N LEU A 20 -51.96 34.93 -2.69
CA LEU A 20 -52.95 35.41 -1.74
C LEU A 20 -54.15 34.45 -1.64
N ASP A 21 -54.64 33.97 -2.79
CA ASP A 21 -55.74 33.01 -2.84
C ASP A 21 -55.36 31.69 -2.13
N ASP A 22 -54.14 31.19 -2.34
CA ASP A 22 -53.62 29.98 -1.69
C ASP A 22 -53.57 30.13 -0.14
N GLU A 23 -53.12 31.29 0.37
CA GLU A 23 -53.10 31.56 1.82
C GLU A 23 -54.51 31.64 2.42
N PHE A 24 -55.49 32.20 1.69
CA PHE A 24 -56.88 32.19 2.11
C PHE A 24 -57.48 30.78 2.09
N ASP A 25 -57.17 29.96 1.08
CA ASP A 25 -57.59 28.56 1.01
C ASP A 25 -57.03 27.73 2.16
N ALA A 26 -55.76 27.95 2.54
CA ALA A 26 -55.17 27.35 3.72
C ALA A 26 -55.92 27.75 5.01
N LEU A 27 -56.25 29.03 5.17
CA LEU A 27 -57.05 29.50 6.31
C LEU A 27 -58.45 28.88 6.33
N TYR A 28 -59.11 28.75 5.17
CA TYR A 28 -60.40 28.07 5.05
C TYR A 28 -60.32 26.61 5.45
N SER A 29 -59.27 25.90 5.03
CA SER A 29 -59.04 24.51 5.41
C SER A 29 -58.96 24.33 6.92
N VAL A 30 -58.20 25.19 7.61
CA VAL A 30 -58.07 25.17 9.07
C VAL A 30 -59.42 25.40 9.75
N LEU A 31 -60.21 26.36 9.25
CA LEU A 31 -61.54 26.63 9.80
C LEU A 31 -62.51 25.45 9.58
N ASP A 32 -62.44 24.78 8.43
CA ASP A 32 -63.29 23.62 8.14
C ASP A 32 -62.90 22.38 8.97
N GLU A 33 -61.59 22.13 9.16
CA GLU A 33 -61.10 21.09 10.06
C GLU A 33 -61.56 21.33 11.51
N MET A 34 -61.44 22.58 12.00
CA MET A 34 -61.90 22.96 13.33
C MET A 34 -63.41 22.73 13.48
N LYS A 35 -64.20 23.11 12.48
CA LYS A 35 -65.64 22.85 12.45
C LYS A 35 -65.95 21.34 12.48
N GLY A 36 -65.23 20.54 11.69
CA GLY A 36 -65.37 19.08 11.67
C GLY A 36 -65.07 18.44 13.02
N SER A 37 -64.00 18.87 13.68
CA SER A 37 -63.59 18.41 15.01
C SER A 37 -64.62 18.74 16.09
N MET A 38 -65.12 19.98 16.10
CA MET A 38 -66.17 20.42 17.03
C MET A 38 -67.48 19.64 16.81
N ALA A 39 -67.88 19.43 15.55
CA ALA A 39 -69.07 18.64 15.21
C ALA A 39 -68.94 17.18 15.67
N SER A 40 -67.76 16.57 15.49
CA SER A 40 -67.49 15.20 15.96
C SER A 40 -67.62 15.10 17.49
N THR A 41 -67.10 16.09 18.23
CA THR A 41 -67.21 16.13 19.69
C THR A 41 -68.68 16.16 20.15
N ILE A 42 -69.52 16.96 19.47
CA ILE A 42 -70.96 17.02 19.75
C ILE A 42 -71.63 15.67 19.46
N GLN A 43 -71.31 15.03 18.32
CA GLN A 43 -71.85 13.72 17.97
C GLN A 43 -71.43 12.61 18.94
N GLN A 44 -70.18 12.63 19.41
CA GLN A 44 -69.69 11.68 20.41
C GLN A 44 -70.40 11.84 21.75
N GLU A 45 -70.59 13.07 22.23
CA GLU A 45 -71.31 13.32 23.48
C GLU A 45 -72.78 12.92 23.38
N GLN A 46 -73.41 13.15 22.21
CA GLN A 46 -74.75 12.64 21.92
C GLN A 46 -74.81 11.11 22.02
N ALA A 47 -73.89 10.40 21.34
CA ALA A 47 -73.85 8.94 21.35
C ALA A 47 -73.60 8.39 22.76
N ARG A 48 -72.67 8.98 23.52
CA ARG A 48 -72.35 8.60 24.90
C ARG A 48 -73.57 8.70 25.81
N LYS A 49 -74.29 9.83 25.75
CA LYS A 49 -75.49 10.03 26.57
C LYS A 49 -76.62 9.07 26.19
N ILE A 50 -76.85 8.85 24.89
CA ILE A 50 -77.85 7.89 24.42
C ILE A 50 -77.52 6.47 24.90
N GLN A 51 -76.26 6.04 24.77
CA GLN A 51 -75.82 4.71 25.19
C GLN A 51 -76.00 4.50 26.69
N ALA A 52 -75.65 5.51 27.52
CA ALA A 52 -75.85 5.42 28.97
C ALA A 52 -77.32 5.22 29.33
N LEU A 53 -78.23 5.99 28.71
CA LEU A 53 -79.66 5.85 28.92
C LEU A 53 -80.21 4.50 28.43
N GLN A 54 -79.74 4.00 27.28
CA GLN A 54 -80.12 2.67 26.77
C GLN A 54 -79.67 1.54 27.69
N ASN A 55 -78.46 1.62 28.24
CA ASN A 55 -77.95 0.64 29.20
C ASN A 55 -78.78 0.65 30.49
N GLN A 56 -79.10 1.85 31.01
CA GLN A 56 -79.96 1.98 32.20
C GLN A 56 -81.36 1.41 31.93
N LEU A 57 -81.93 1.67 30.75
CA LEU A 57 -83.24 1.13 30.35
C LEU A 57 -83.22 -0.41 30.31
N SER A 58 -82.17 -1.02 29.75
CA SER A 58 -82.02 -2.47 29.68
C SER A 58 -81.91 -3.09 31.08
N GLN A 59 -81.16 -2.47 32.00
CA GLN A 59 -81.05 -2.94 33.38
C GLN A 59 -82.39 -2.90 34.11
N CYS A 60 -83.15 -1.81 33.95
CA CYS A 60 -84.50 -1.70 34.48
C CYS A 60 -85.43 -2.78 33.92
N SER A 61 -85.37 -3.03 32.60
CA SER A 61 -86.19 -4.06 31.95
C SER A 61 -85.90 -5.46 32.50
N ASN A 62 -84.62 -5.84 32.62
CA ASN A 62 -84.23 -7.16 33.13
C ASN A 62 -84.62 -7.34 34.61
N ALA A 63 -84.52 -6.28 35.42
CA ALA A 63 -84.92 -6.33 36.81
C ALA A 63 -86.44 -6.39 36.99
N LEU A 64 -87.19 -5.75 36.09
CA LEU A 64 -88.65 -5.85 36.05
C LEU A 64 -89.08 -7.28 35.73
N GLU A 65 -88.53 -7.86 34.65
CA GLU A 65 -88.80 -9.25 34.23
C GLU A 65 -88.48 -10.24 35.35
N SER A 66 -87.31 -10.12 36.00
CA SER A 66 -86.96 -10.97 37.14
C SER A 66 -87.90 -10.80 38.34
N SER A 67 -88.45 -9.61 38.55
CA SER A 67 -89.39 -9.36 39.65
C SER A 67 -90.77 -9.95 39.35
N GLU A 68 -91.20 -9.90 38.09
CA GLU A 68 -92.42 -10.56 37.62
C GLU A 68 -92.34 -12.08 37.80
N GLU A 69 -91.22 -12.71 37.42
CA GLU A 69 -90.98 -14.14 37.65
C GLU A 69 -91.04 -14.52 39.15
N LEU A 70 -90.47 -13.69 40.02
CA LEU A 70 -90.50 -13.91 41.47
C LEU A 70 -91.91 -13.78 42.06
N LEU A 71 -92.69 -12.81 41.57
CA LEU A 71 -94.08 -12.66 41.97
C LEU A 71 -94.92 -13.86 41.53
N GLU A 72 -94.70 -14.37 40.33
CA GLU A 72 -95.40 -15.56 39.84
C GLU A 72 -95.05 -16.81 40.67
N LEU A 73 -93.76 -17.01 40.97
CA LEU A 73 -93.31 -18.10 41.85
C LEU A 73 -93.93 -18.00 43.26
N ALA A 74 -94.01 -16.78 43.80
CA ALA A 74 -94.63 -16.54 45.11
C ALA A 74 -96.13 -16.85 45.09
N ALA A 75 -96.84 -16.44 44.03
CA ALA A 75 -98.26 -16.72 43.86
C ALA A 75 -98.54 -18.23 43.78
N GLN A 76 -97.75 -18.97 42.98
CA GLN A 76 -97.88 -20.43 42.88
C GLN A 76 -97.60 -21.15 44.22
N SER A 77 -96.66 -20.63 45.01
CA SER A 77 -96.28 -21.24 46.29
C SER A 77 -97.36 -21.11 47.37
N LEU A 78 -98.28 -20.15 47.25
CA LEU A 78 -99.40 -19.98 48.20
C LEU A 78 -100.39 -21.14 48.21
N ASP A 79 -100.48 -21.91 47.13
CA ASP A 79 -101.37 -23.07 47.02
C ASP A 79 -100.78 -24.36 47.64
N ILE A 80 -99.55 -24.33 48.16
CA ILE A 80 -98.92 -25.50 48.79
C ILE A 80 -99.56 -25.77 50.16
N LYS A 81 -100.39 -26.82 50.23
CA LYS A 81 -101.12 -27.24 51.45
C LYS A 81 -100.27 -28.01 52.47
N ASP A 82 -99.08 -28.48 52.08
CA ASP A 82 -98.14 -29.17 52.97
C ASP A 82 -97.30 -28.14 53.75
N PRO A 83 -97.38 -28.12 55.10
CA PRO A 83 -96.72 -27.09 55.92
C PRO A 83 -95.20 -27.06 55.80
N VAL A 84 -94.56 -28.21 55.63
CA VAL A 84 -93.09 -28.30 55.58
C VAL A 84 -92.59 -27.80 54.23
N LYS A 85 -93.25 -28.24 53.14
CA LYS A 85 -92.91 -27.78 51.78
C LYS A 85 -93.22 -26.30 51.58
N PHE A 86 -94.31 -25.80 52.15
CA PHE A 86 -94.63 -24.37 52.12
C PHE A 86 -93.56 -23.53 52.83
N SER A 87 -93.10 -23.97 54.00
CA SER A 87 -92.04 -23.28 54.75
C SER A 87 -90.72 -23.23 53.97
N GLU A 88 -90.38 -24.31 53.26
CA GLU A 88 -89.18 -24.36 52.41
C GLU A 88 -89.29 -23.43 51.19
N ALA A 89 -90.44 -23.41 50.50
CA ALA A 89 -90.71 -22.50 49.39
C ALA A 89 -90.70 -21.02 49.85
N ALA A 90 -91.32 -20.72 50.99
CA ALA A 90 -91.35 -19.37 51.57
C ALA A 90 -89.94 -18.87 51.93
N ARG A 91 -89.06 -19.74 52.43
CA ARG A 91 -87.65 -19.40 52.69
C ARG A 91 -86.89 -19.07 51.41
N GLN A 92 -87.05 -19.88 50.36
CA GLN A 92 -86.41 -19.61 49.07
C GLN A 92 -86.89 -18.29 48.45
N ILE A 93 -88.19 -17.99 48.52
CA ILE A 93 -88.75 -16.72 48.04
C ILE A 93 -88.18 -15.55 48.85
N LYS A 94 -88.16 -15.64 50.18
CA LYS A 94 -87.55 -14.61 51.05
C LYS A 94 -86.12 -14.30 50.63
N ASP A 95 -85.30 -15.33 50.41
CA ASP A 95 -83.91 -15.17 50.03
C ASP A 95 -83.78 -14.50 48.64
N ARG A 96 -84.61 -14.91 47.67
CA ARG A 96 -84.60 -14.30 46.33
C ARG A 96 -85.11 -12.84 46.32
N VAL A 97 -86.16 -12.52 47.08
CA VAL A 97 -86.68 -11.15 47.19
C VAL A 97 -85.66 -10.22 47.83
N THR A 98 -84.96 -10.68 48.88
CA THR A 98 -83.90 -9.89 49.54
C THR A 98 -82.73 -9.56 48.60
N MET A 99 -82.49 -10.44 47.63
CA MET A 99 -81.43 -10.31 46.63
C MET A 99 -81.89 -9.70 45.30
N ALA A 100 -83.18 -9.36 45.16
CA ALA A 100 -83.73 -8.86 43.90
C ALA A 100 -83.13 -7.50 43.53
N SER A 101 -82.63 -7.41 42.30
CA SER A 101 -81.97 -6.21 41.76
C SER A 101 -82.92 -5.01 41.65
N ALA A 102 -84.23 -5.24 41.47
CA ALA A 102 -85.24 -4.19 41.31
C ALA A 102 -85.31 -3.21 42.50
N PHE A 103 -85.03 -3.66 43.73
CA PHE A 103 -85.02 -2.77 44.90
C PHE A 103 -83.76 -1.89 45.00
N ARG A 104 -82.75 -2.13 44.15
CA ARG A 104 -81.47 -1.42 44.16
C ARG A 104 -81.25 -0.51 42.95
N ILE A 105 -82.16 -0.53 41.96
CA ILE A 105 -82.02 0.25 40.73
C ILE A 105 -82.68 1.63 40.88
N SER A 106 -82.00 2.68 40.41
CA SER A 106 -82.49 4.06 40.37
C SER A 106 -83.21 4.36 39.06
N LEU A 107 -84.39 4.99 39.14
CA LEU A 107 -85.19 5.43 37.98
C LEU A 107 -84.85 6.86 37.51
N LYS A 108 -83.94 7.57 38.20
CA LYS A 108 -83.50 8.90 37.77
C LYS A 108 -82.54 8.74 36.58
N PRO A 109 -82.73 9.46 35.45
CA PRO A 109 -81.81 9.40 34.32
C PRO A 109 -80.36 9.65 34.75
N GLU A 110 -79.46 8.77 34.34
CA GLU A 110 -78.03 8.85 34.70
C GLU A 110 -77.33 10.08 34.07
N VAL A 111 -77.89 10.62 32.98
CA VAL A 111 -77.36 11.78 32.25
C VAL A 111 -78.45 12.82 31.95
N SER A 112 -78.07 14.10 31.84
CA SER A 112 -78.94 15.21 31.43
C SER A 112 -78.98 15.37 29.90
N ASP A 113 -80.12 15.86 29.39
CA ASP A 113 -80.37 16.20 27.98
C ASP A 113 -79.70 17.52 27.50
N SER A 114 -79.15 18.35 28.40
CA SER A 114 -78.53 19.63 28.03
C SER A 114 -77.20 19.49 27.29
N MET A 115 -77.03 20.23 26.19
CA MET A 115 -75.78 20.32 25.39
C MET A 115 -75.13 21.71 25.41
N THR A 116 -75.60 22.62 26.26
CA THR A 116 -75.20 24.04 26.28
C THR A 116 -73.72 24.30 26.57
N HIS A 117 -73.03 23.37 27.26
CA HIS A 117 -71.59 23.45 27.53
C HIS A 117 -70.71 23.31 26.28
N LEU A 118 -71.28 22.99 25.11
CA LEU A 118 -70.59 22.86 23.82
C LEU A 118 -70.88 24.04 22.86
N MET A 119 -71.47 25.14 23.34
CA MET A 119 -71.69 26.35 22.53
C MET A 119 -70.37 27.10 22.27
N VAL A 120 -70.26 27.74 21.10
CA VAL A 120 -69.01 28.37 20.61
C VAL A 120 -69.18 29.88 20.39
N ASP A 121 -68.12 30.66 20.67
CA ASP A 121 -68.04 32.11 20.41
C ASP A 121 -66.76 32.43 19.61
N PHE A 122 -66.92 33.04 18.43
CA PHE A 122 -65.84 33.40 17.50
C PHE A 122 -65.60 34.91 17.40
N SER A 123 -65.86 35.66 18.48
CA SER A 123 -65.78 37.13 18.44
C SER A 123 -64.34 37.65 18.39
N GLN A 124 -63.41 37.00 19.08
CA GLN A 124 -61.99 37.42 19.11
C GLN A 124 -61.26 37.10 17.80
N GLU A 125 -61.53 35.94 17.22
CA GLU A 125 -60.95 35.46 15.97
C GLU A 125 -61.40 36.33 14.79
N ARG A 126 -62.68 36.72 14.78
CA ARG A 126 -63.19 37.67 13.79
C ARG A 126 -62.50 39.03 13.89
N HIS A 127 -62.22 39.51 15.11
CA HIS A 127 -61.49 40.76 15.27
C HIS A 127 -60.04 40.64 14.78
N ALA A 128 -59.36 39.53 15.08
CA ALA A 128 -57.99 39.27 14.61
C ALA A 128 -57.90 39.32 13.07
N LEU A 129 -58.82 38.64 12.37
CA LEU A 129 -58.86 38.65 10.90
C LEU A 129 -59.07 40.06 10.31
N GLN A 130 -59.82 40.93 10.99
CA GLN A 130 -60.04 42.32 10.55
C GLN A 130 -58.80 43.23 10.68
N THR A 131 -57.76 42.80 11.42
CA THR A 131 -56.56 43.62 11.67
C THR A 131 -55.40 43.35 10.71
N VAL A 132 -55.51 42.35 9.82
CA VAL A 132 -54.45 41.95 8.87
C VAL A 132 -54.19 43.05 7.83
N LYS A 133 -52.92 43.38 7.57
CA LYS A 133 -52.47 44.40 6.58
C LYS A 133 -51.25 43.91 5.79
N PHE A 134 -51.05 44.42 4.57
CA PHE A 134 -49.84 44.18 3.76
C PHE A 134 -48.57 44.75 4.44
N LEU A 135 -47.44 44.06 4.30
CA LEU A 135 -46.15 44.51 4.82
C LEU A 135 -45.49 45.54 3.87
N PRO A 136 -44.86 46.62 4.39
CA PRO A 136 -44.18 47.62 3.56
C PRO A 136 -42.80 47.14 3.09
N VAL A 137 -42.40 47.55 1.89
CA VAL A 137 -41.09 47.19 1.30
C VAL A 137 -39.94 47.83 2.09
N PRO A 138 -38.92 47.06 2.52
CA PRO A 138 -37.74 47.61 3.21
C PRO A 138 -36.92 48.57 2.33
N LYS A 139 -36.30 49.60 2.94
CA LYS A 139 -35.36 50.51 2.25
C LYS A 139 -34.01 49.84 1.96
N ALA A 140 -33.27 50.37 0.97
CA ALA A 140 -31.93 49.88 0.63
C ALA A 140 -30.90 50.19 1.75
N PRO A 141 -30.09 49.20 2.19
CA PRO A 141 -28.95 49.41 3.09
C PRO A 141 -27.85 50.28 2.46
N VAL A 142 -26.96 50.83 3.30
CA VAL A 142 -25.78 51.61 2.88
C VAL A 142 -24.51 50.93 3.39
N ILE A 143 -23.61 50.55 2.48
CA ILE A 143 -22.34 49.89 2.83
C ILE A 143 -21.35 50.91 3.40
N ASP A 144 -20.73 50.58 4.54
CA ASP A 144 -19.66 51.35 5.16
C ASP A 144 -18.30 50.87 4.66
N LEU A 145 -17.79 51.55 3.63
CA LEU A 145 -16.49 51.26 3.02
C LEU A 145 -15.32 51.32 4.00
N ALA A 146 -15.36 52.19 5.01
CA ALA A 146 -14.26 52.36 5.96
C ALA A 146 -14.18 51.21 6.97
N ALA A 147 -15.31 50.55 7.23
CA ALA A 147 -15.41 49.38 8.10
C ALA A 147 -15.19 48.05 7.34
N CYS A 148 -15.10 48.07 6.01
CA CYS A 148 -14.81 46.87 5.23
C CYS A 148 -13.34 46.45 5.34
N LEU A 149 -13.08 45.15 5.45
CA LEU A 149 -11.74 44.59 5.63
C LEU A 149 -11.46 43.48 4.61
N VAL A 150 -10.31 43.56 3.93
CA VAL A 150 -9.83 42.54 2.98
C VAL A 150 -8.52 41.95 3.52
N ILE A 151 -8.57 40.75 4.08
CA ILE A 151 -7.42 40.09 4.72
C ILE A 151 -7.58 38.57 4.65
N ASP A 152 -6.47 37.82 4.53
CA ASP A 152 -6.45 36.36 4.64
C ASP A 152 -7.51 35.62 3.80
N ASN A 153 -7.66 35.99 2.51
CA ASN A 153 -8.68 35.43 1.60
C ASN A 153 -10.12 35.58 2.13
N CYS A 154 -10.34 36.58 2.98
CA CYS A 154 -11.63 36.92 3.54
C CYS A 154 -11.96 38.39 3.27
N ILE A 155 -13.23 38.68 3.06
CA ILE A 155 -13.75 40.04 2.92
C ILE A 155 -14.87 40.24 3.94
N THR A 156 -14.64 41.12 4.91
CA THR A 156 -15.68 41.58 5.83
C THR A 156 -16.35 42.80 5.23
N VAL A 157 -17.66 42.72 5.02
CA VAL A 157 -18.50 43.79 4.49
C VAL A 157 -19.42 44.25 5.60
N SER A 158 -19.43 45.55 5.87
CA SER A 158 -20.27 46.16 6.90
C SER A 158 -21.22 47.18 6.27
N TRP A 159 -22.46 47.25 6.75
CA TRP A 159 -23.48 48.17 6.25
C TRP A 159 -24.36 48.70 7.38
N ARG A 160 -25.20 49.68 7.08
CA ARG A 160 -26.19 50.25 8.00
C ARG A 160 -27.50 50.55 7.30
N MET A 161 -28.60 50.55 8.05
CA MET A 161 -29.90 50.99 7.53
C MET A 161 -30.03 52.52 7.61
N PRO A 162 -30.55 53.20 6.57
CA PRO A 162 -30.79 54.64 6.62
C PRO A 162 -31.77 55.08 7.72
N GLU A 163 -32.75 54.23 8.02
CA GLU A 163 -33.73 54.37 9.10
C GLU A 163 -33.91 53.02 9.79
N GLU A 164 -34.09 53.00 11.10
CA GLU A 164 -34.35 51.75 11.83
C GLU A 164 -35.72 51.17 11.43
N ASP A 165 -35.71 49.96 10.88
CA ASP A 165 -36.91 49.21 10.53
C ASP A 165 -36.89 47.85 11.23
N SER A 166 -37.64 47.73 12.32
CA SER A 166 -37.74 46.50 13.12
C SER A 166 -38.47 45.36 12.40
N ARG A 167 -38.94 45.58 11.17
CA ARG A 167 -39.63 44.58 10.33
C ARG A 167 -38.68 43.91 9.34
N VAL A 168 -37.43 44.38 9.25
CA VAL A 168 -36.39 43.66 8.50
C VAL A 168 -36.14 42.32 9.19
N ASP A 169 -36.34 41.24 8.45
CA ASP A 169 -36.17 39.87 8.91
C ASP A 169 -34.72 39.41 8.72
N HIS A 170 -34.14 39.73 7.55
CA HIS A 170 -32.76 39.40 7.19
C HIS A 170 -32.23 40.30 6.05
N PHE A 171 -30.95 40.16 5.74
CA PHE A 171 -30.28 40.80 4.61
C PHE A 171 -29.78 39.77 3.60
N VAL A 172 -29.75 40.18 2.33
CA VAL A 172 -29.12 39.45 1.23
C VAL A 172 -27.90 40.23 0.78
N LEU A 173 -26.73 39.60 0.80
CA LEU A 173 -25.50 40.14 0.25
C LEU A 173 -25.19 39.45 -1.08
N GLU A 174 -24.88 40.25 -2.09
CA GLU A 174 -24.39 39.75 -3.37
C GLU A 174 -22.98 40.27 -3.64
N TYR A 175 -22.11 39.39 -4.14
CA TYR A 175 -20.77 39.76 -4.55
C TYR A 175 -20.39 39.17 -5.91
N ARG A 176 -19.42 39.77 -6.56
CA ARG A 176 -18.82 39.23 -7.79
C ARG A 176 -17.38 39.67 -7.94
N LYS A 177 -16.59 38.85 -8.62
CA LYS A 177 -15.18 39.07 -8.91
C LYS A 177 -15.01 39.92 -10.17
N THR A 178 -14.00 40.81 -10.22
CA THR A 178 -13.71 41.63 -11.41
C THR A 178 -12.25 42.09 -11.47
N ASN A 179 -11.72 42.29 -12.67
CA ASN A 179 -10.40 42.89 -12.88
C ASN A 179 -10.45 44.41 -13.11
N PHE A 180 -11.65 44.99 -13.13
CA PHE A 180 -11.87 46.41 -13.36
C PHE A 180 -12.30 47.11 -12.08
N ASP A 181 -11.75 48.30 -11.87
CA ASP A 181 -12.20 49.19 -10.82
C ASP A 181 -13.55 49.83 -11.22
N GLY A 182 -14.54 49.77 -10.34
CA GLY A 182 -15.90 50.29 -10.54
C GLY A 182 -16.90 49.36 -11.24
N LEU A 183 -18.07 49.93 -11.59
CA LEU A 183 -19.20 49.23 -12.22
C LEU A 183 -18.81 48.61 -13.58
N ALA A 184 -19.21 47.35 -13.79
CA ALA A 184 -18.91 46.60 -15.02
C ALA A 184 -19.42 47.31 -16.28
N ARG A 185 -18.58 47.39 -17.31
CA ARG A 185 -19.00 47.79 -18.67
C ARG A 185 -19.82 46.64 -19.27
N VAL A 186 -20.85 46.97 -20.04
CA VAL A 186 -21.95 46.13 -20.61
C VAL A 186 -21.57 44.77 -21.25
N LYS A 187 -20.29 44.42 -21.38
CA LYS A 187 -19.81 43.17 -21.98
C LYS A 187 -19.32 42.08 -21.01
N ASP A 188 -19.18 42.36 -19.70
CA ASP A 188 -18.80 41.36 -18.69
C ASP A 188 -19.93 41.17 -17.66
N GLU A 189 -20.97 40.42 -18.04
CA GLU A 189 -22.01 39.97 -17.12
C GLU A 189 -21.60 38.63 -16.47
N GLN A 190 -20.66 38.67 -15.52
CA GLN A 190 -20.56 37.58 -14.55
C GLN A 190 -21.75 37.67 -13.57
N SER A 191 -22.36 36.52 -13.28
CA SER A 191 -23.46 36.40 -12.32
C SER A 191 -23.01 36.77 -10.90
N TRP A 192 -23.87 37.44 -10.15
CA TRP A 192 -23.65 37.70 -8.73
C TRP A 192 -23.77 36.40 -7.92
N GLU A 193 -22.84 36.19 -7.00
CA GLU A 193 -22.92 35.14 -5.97
C GLU A 193 -23.72 35.70 -4.80
N LEU A 194 -24.68 34.90 -4.29
CA LEU A 194 -25.68 35.34 -3.33
C LEU A 194 -25.46 34.66 -1.96
N ILE A 195 -25.46 35.47 -0.91
CA ILE A 195 -25.50 35.05 0.49
C ILE A 195 -26.79 35.59 1.07
N ASP A 196 -27.68 34.67 1.49
CA ASP A 196 -28.98 35.01 2.04
C ASP A 196 -28.99 34.89 3.58
N TYR A 197 -30.06 35.39 4.18
CA TYR A 197 -30.44 35.15 5.56
C TYR A 197 -29.45 35.69 6.60
N ILE A 198 -28.80 36.82 6.30
CA ILE A 198 -27.86 37.48 7.21
C ILE A 198 -28.67 38.30 8.22
N LYS A 199 -28.52 38.01 9.52
CA LYS A 199 -29.23 38.73 10.60
C LYS A 199 -28.46 39.93 11.17
N ALA A 200 -27.15 40.00 10.90
CA ALA A 200 -26.29 41.09 11.33
C ALA A 200 -26.16 42.17 10.24
N THR A 201 -25.62 43.32 10.61
CA THR A 201 -25.27 44.40 9.67
C THR A 201 -23.82 44.30 9.17
N GLU A 202 -23.22 43.13 9.34
CA GLU A 202 -21.90 42.79 8.81
C GLU A 202 -21.86 41.32 8.42
N TYR A 203 -21.02 40.99 7.45
CA TYR A 203 -20.79 39.61 7.05
C TYR A 203 -19.37 39.41 6.53
N THR A 204 -18.77 38.28 6.91
CA THR A 204 -17.44 37.88 6.45
C THR A 204 -17.55 36.80 5.38
N LEU A 205 -17.22 37.17 4.14
CA LEU A 205 -16.99 36.23 3.05
C LEU A 205 -15.66 35.52 3.30
N SER A 206 -15.68 34.25 3.68
CA SER A 206 -14.48 33.45 3.94
C SER A 206 -14.16 32.47 2.80
N GLY A 207 -12.88 32.11 2.63
CA GLY A 207 -12.47 31.09 1.66
C GLY A 207 -12.47 31.57 0.21
N LEU A 208 -12.40 32.88 0.00
CA LEU A 208 -12.37 33.47 -1.35
C LEU A 208 -11.00 33.21 -2.01
N LYS A 209 -11.03 32.78 -3.27
CA LYS A 209 -9.82 32.84 -4.12
C LYS A 209 -9.70 34.25 -4.69
N PHE A 210 -8.69 35.02 -4.29
CA PHE A 210 -8.42 36.37 -4.81
C PHE A 210 -7.72 36.33 -6.19
N ASP A 211 -8.35 35.66 -7.16
CA ASP A 211 -7.88 35.50 -8.55
C ASP A 211 -8.21 36.69 -9.46
N THR A 212 -8.86 37.73 -8.93
CA THR A 212 -9.16 38.98 -9.64
C THR A 212 -8.82 40.17 -8.76
N LYS A 213 -8.44 41.30 -9.39
CA LYS A 213 -7.92 42.47 -8.66
C LYS A 213 -8.97 43.13 -7.75
N TYR A 214 -10.26 42.99 -8.04
CA TYR A 214 -11.32 43.62 -7.27
C TYR A 214 -12.52 42.70 -7.06
N ILE A 215 -13.30 42.97 -6.02
CA ILE A 215 -14.59 42.34 -5.75
C ILE A 215 -15.65 43.45 -5.61
N ASN A 216 -16.74 43.32 -6.35
CA ASN A 216 -17.90 44.19 -6.18
C ASN A 216 -18.88 43.56 -5.19
N VAL A 217 -19.48 44.37 -4.30
CA VAL A 217 -20.46 43.91 -3.31
C VAL A 217 -21.66 44.84 -3.29
N ARG A 218 -22.87 44.28 -3.11
CA ARG A 218 -24.11 45.01 -2.83
C ARG A 218 -24.97 44.26 -1.82
N VAL A 219 -25.80 44.97 -1.05
CA VAL A 219 -26.64 44.37 -0.01
C VAL A 219 -28.07 44.90 -0.11
N ARG A 220 -29.09 44.06 0.14
CA ARG A 220 -30.50 44.48 0.29
C ARG A 220 -31.09 43.97 1.59
N ALA A 221 -32.13 44.65 2.09
CA ALA A 221 -32.91 44.25 3.25
C ALA A 221 -34.18 43.50 2.82
N CYS A 222 -34.54 42.44 3.54
CA CYS A 222 -35.71 41.63 3.30
C CYS A 222 -36.60 41.59 4.55
N ASN A 223 -37.92 41.65 4.35
CA ASN A 223 -38.89 41.28 5.39
C ASN A 223 -39.53 39.93 5.05
N LYS A 224 -40.52 39.50 5.84
CA LYS A 224 -41.19 38.20 5.66
C LYS A 224 -41.96 38.04 4.35
N ALA A 225 -42.24 39.11 3.62
CA ALA A 225 -43.05 39.08 2.39
C ALA A 225 -42.33 39.61 1.14
N VAL A 226 -41.36 40.51 1.29
CA VAL A 226 -40.72 41.19 0.15
C VAL A 226 -39.29 41.60 0.43
N ALA A 227 -38.47 41.54 -0.61
CA ALA A 227 -37.10 42.06 -0.63
C ALA A 227 -37.08 43.50 -1.16
N GLY A 228 -36.38 44.39 -0.45
CA GLY A 228 -36.15 45.77 -0.88
C GLY A 228 -35.13 45.89 -2.02
N GLU A 229 -34.83 47.12 -2.41
CA GLU A 229 -33.78 47.42 -3.40
C GLU A 229 -32.38 47.16 -2.84
N TYR A 230 -31.43 46.87 -3.73
CA TYR A 230 -30.01 46.75 -3.38
C TYR A 230 -29.38 48.13 -3.11
N SER A 231 -28.39 48.13 -2.23
CA SER A 231 -27.46 49.25 -2.06
C SER A 231 -26.72 49.57 -3.36
N ASP A 232 -26.18 50.78 -3.44
CA ASP A 232 -25.16 51.09 -4.44
C ASP A 232 -23.99 50.10 -4.29
N PRO A 233 -23.51 49.50 -5.40
CA PRO A 233 -22.44 48.52 -5.33
C PRO A 233 -21.09 49.20 -5.03
N VAL A 234 -20.32 48.59 -4.16
CA VAL A 234 -18.96 49.03 -3.80
C VAL A 234 -17.91 48.10 -4.37
N THR A 235 -16.73 48.63 -4.68
CA THR A 235 -15.58 47.86 -5.19
C THR A 235 -14.47 47.79 -4.15
N LEU A 236 -14.01 46.58 -3.81
CA LEU A 236 -12.94 46.32 -2.85
C LEU A 236 -11.73 45.70 -3.57
N GLU A 237 -10.52 46.26 -3.36
CA GLU A 237 -9.29 45.74 -3.98
C GLU A 237 -8.76 44.51 -3.24
N THR A 238 -8.49 43.43 -3.98
CA THR A 238 -7.78 42.26 -3.47
C THR A 238 -6.29 42.42 -3.77
N LYS A 239 -5.45 42.43 -2.73
CA LYS A 239 -4.00 42.59 -2.86
C LYS A 239 -3.24 41.25 -2.92
N ALA A 240 -3.90 40.16 -3.30
CA ALA A 240 -3.27 38.86 -3.35
C ALA A 240 -2.29 38.73 -4.51
N PHE A 241 -1.13 38.17 -4.23
CA PHE A 241 -0.22 37.69 -5.25
C PHE A 241 -0.64 36.29 -5.69
N VAL A 242 -1.31 36.19 -6.84
CA VAL A 242 -1.69 34.91 -7.44
C VAL A 242 -0.74 34.58 -8.57
N PHE A 243 -0.20 33.37 -8.55
CA PHE A 243 0.58 32.78 -9.62
C PHE A 243 0.15 31.33 -9.80
N ASP A 244 0.22 30.86 -11.04
CA ASP A 244 0.17 29.45 -11.37
C ASP A 244 1.57 28.96 -11.70
N LEU A 245 1.73 27.65 -11.77
CA LEU A 245 2.98 27.04 -12.16
C LEU A 245 3.14 27.05 -13.69
N ASP A 246 4.24 27.63 -14.16
CA ASP A 246 4.54 27.74 -15.58
C ASP A 246 5.03 26.39 -16.14
N ASN A 247 4.09 25.62 -16.69
CA ASN A 247 4.37 24.35 -17.36
C ASN A 247 5.32 24.48 -18.57
N THR A 248 5.52 25.67 -19.14
CA THR A 248 6.52 25.87 -20.20
C THR A 248 7.95 25.93 -19.65
N SER A 249 8.10 26.31 -18.38
CA SER A 249 9.39 26.26 -17.67
C SER A 249 9.69 24.88 -17.11
N SER A 250 8.68 24.06 -16.84
CA SER A 250 8.79 22.83 -16.06
C SER A 250 9.73 21.79 -16.68
N HIS A 251 10.50 21.14 -15.81
CA HIS A 251 11.26 19.95 -16.17
C HIS A 251 10.32 18.88 -16.75
N LEU A 252 10.77 18.14 -17.77
CA LEU A 252 9.92 17.17 -18.50
C LEU A 252 9.31 16.09 -17.60
N ASN A 253 9.99 15.72 -16.52
CA ASN A 253 9.49 14.74 -15.54
C ASN A 253 8.62 15.36 -14.42
N LEU A 254 8.10 16.57 -14.62
CA LEU A 254 7.13 17.19 -13.74
C LEU A 254 5.81 17.33 -14.50
N LYS A 255 4.73 16.85 -13.90
CA LYS A 255 3.39 17.23 -14.32
C LYS A 255 2.98 18.42 -13.49
N VAL A 256 2.59 19.45 -14.22
CA VAL A 256 2.24 20.75 -13.67
C VAL A 256 0.81 21.03 -14.02
N GLU A 257 -0.01 21.20 -13.00
CA GLU A 257 -1.32 21.84 -13.10
C GLU A 257 -1.25 23.24 -12.46
N ASP A 258 -2.34 23.99 -12.51
CA ASP A 258 -2.34 25.42 -12.15
C ASP A 258 -1.68 25.69 -10.78
N SER A 259 -2.07 24.94 -9.75
CA SER A 259 -1.63 25.17 -8.36
C SER A 259 -0.84 24.01 -7.72
N TYR A 260 -0.60 22.93 -8.46
CA TYR A 260 0.16 21.79 -7.95
C TYR A 260 1.14 21.26 -8.99
N VAL A 261 2.26 20.75 -8.49
CA VAL A 261 3.24 20.03 -9.30
C VAL A 261 3.52 18.69 -8.66
N GLU A 262 3.47 17.65 -9.48
CA GLU A 262 3.86 16.30 -9.11
C GLU A 262 5.00 15.82 -10.00
N TRP A 263 5.82 14.93 -9.45
CA TRP A 263 6.85 14.29 -10.25
C TRP A 263 6.18 13.21 -11.12
N GLU A 264 6.15 13.43 -12.44
CA GLU A 264 5.54 12.50 -13.39
C GLU A 264 6.62 11.83 -14.26
N PRO A 265 6.77 10.50 -14.17
CA PRO A 265 7.86 9.77 -14.80
C PRO A 265 7.73 9.59 -16.33
N THR A 266 6.62 10.03 -16.93
CA THR A 266 6.26 9.78 -18.34
C THR A 266 6.45 10.98 -19.26
N GLY A 267 6.95 12.10 -18.75
CA GLY A 267 7.24 13.34 -19.47
C GLY A 267 6.99 13.35 -20.98
N GLY A 268 5.77 13.72 -21.37
CA GLY A 268 5.42 14.14 -22.73
C GLY A 268 5.46 13.08 -23.84
N LYS A 269 4.58 12.07 -23.80
CA LYS A 269 4.09 11.42 -25.04
C LYS A 269 2.60 11.69 -25.21
N GLY A 270 2.29 12.90 -25.65
CA GLY A 270 0.95 13.28 -26.06
C GLY A 270 1.05 14.46 -27.02
N GLN A 271 0.73 14.21 -28.29
CA GLN A 271 0.55 15.19 -29.37
C GLN A 271 1.80 15.85 -29.97
N GLU A 272 2.63 15.07 -30.68
CA GLU A 272 3.12 15.55 -31.98
C GLU A 272 2.32 14.84 -33.08
N LYS A 273 1.45 15.61 -33.74
CA LYS A 273 0.76 15.16 -34.96
C LYS A 273 1.81 14.79 -36.00
N VAL A 274 1.87 13.49 -36.31
CA VAL A 274 2.55 12.94 -37.47
C VAL A 274 2.00 13.62 -38.73
N LYS A 275 2.71 14.61 -39.27
CA LYS A 275 2.62 14.96 -40.69
C LYS A 275 3.68 14.14 -41.40
N GLY A 276 3.22 13.14 -42.15
CA GLY A 276 4.07 12.31 -42.98
C GLY A 276 4.79 13.11 -44.06
N LYS A 277 5.97 12.63 -44.44
CA LYS A 277 6.41 12.59 -45.85
C LYS A 277 7.56 11.62 -46.03
N GLU A 278 7.57 11.06 -47.23
CA GLU A 278 8.24 9.84 -47.69
C GLU A 278 9.77 9.93 -47.72
N ASN A 279 10.37 8.74 -47.71
CA ASN A 279 11.78 8.48 -47.99
C ASN A 279 12.19 8.93 -49.40
N LYS A 280 13.33 9.64 -49.48
CA LYS A 280 14.32 9.40 -50.54
C LYS A 280 15.73 9.81 -50.06
N SER A 281 16.68 9.03 -50.52
CA SER A 281 18.04 8.82 -50.03
C SER A 281 19.12 9.76 -50.56
N ARG A 282 20.19 9.92 -49.75
CA ARG A 282 21.63 10.17 -50.05
C ARG A 282 22.07 11.50 -50.67
N SER A 283 22.87 12.29 -49.94
CA SER A 283 24.36 12.35 -50.02
C SER A 283 24.96 13.70 -49.57
N GLY A 284 26.09 13.65 -48.86
CA GLY A 284 27.26 14.53 -49.03
C GLY A 284 27.24 16.04 -48.68
N ALA A 285 28.12 16.39 -47.73
CA ALA A 285 28.90 17.64 -47.63
C ALA A 285 28.30 18.90 -46.94
N SER A 286 28.99 19.34 -45.88
CA SER A 286 29.18 20.76 -45.51
C SER A 286 30.30 21.35 -46.40
N PRO A 287 30.53 22.69 -46.55
CA PRO A 287 30.15 23.79 -45.65
C PRO A 287 29.76 25.14 -46.32
N LYS A 288 29.21 26.07 -45.51
CA LYS A 288 29.54 27.52 -45.39
C LYS A 288 28.34 28.47 -45.23
N ARG A 289 28.64 29.45 -44.37
CA ARG A 289 27.93 30.64 -43.91
C ARG A 289 27.62 31.61 -45.06
N THR A 290 26.39 32.08 -45.16
CA THR A 290 26.04 33.40 -45.69
C THR A 290 24.75 33.90 -45.02
N SER A 291 24.86 35.11 -44.47
CA SER A 291 23.80 35.95 -43.93
C SER A 291 23.01 36.62 -45.06
N ILE A 292 21.68 36.71 -44.94
CA ILE A 292 20.84 37.88 -45.26
C ILE A 292 19.47 37.65 -44.61
N GLY A 293 18.92 38.73 -44.03
CA GLY A 293 17.85 38.70 -43.04
C GLY A 293 16.43 38.48 -43.56
N GLY A 294 15.60 37.95 -42.65
CA GLY A 294 14.15 37.88 -42.73
C GLY A 294 13.57 38.24 -41.36
N LYS A 295 12.54 39.08 -41.37
CA LYS A 295 11.94 39.79 -40.24
C LYS A 295 11.55 38.88 -39.05
N ALA A 296 11.74 39.45 -37.86
CA ALA A 296 11.43 38.87 -36.56
C ALA A 296 10.00 38.34 -36.45
N ALA A 297 9.87 37.06 -36.09
CA ALA A 297 8.69 36.50 -35.47
C ALA A 297 9.02 36.22 -33.99
N VAL A 298 8.41 36.99 -33.11
CA VAL A 298 8.44 36.79 -31.66
C VAL A 298 7.57 35.57 -31.32
N LYS A 299 8.18 34.52 -30.78
CA LYS A 299 7.63 33.64 -29.73
C LYS A 299 8.72 32.67 -29.28
N GLY A 300 9.53 33.09 -28.30
CA GLY A 300 10.49 32.23 -27.63
C GLY A 300 9.75 31.20 -26.79
N SER A 301 9.78 29.94 -27.20
CA SER A 301 9.53 28.82 -26.30
C SER A 301 10.58 28.90 -25.19
N ARG A 302 10.15 28.94 -23.94
CA ARG A 302 11.05 28.87 -22.78
C ARG A 302 11.75 27.52 -22.84
N ASP A 303 13.09 27.49 -22.76
CA ASP A 303 13.82 26.23 -22.64
C ASP A 303 13.48 25.61 -21.30
N ARG A 304 12.80 24.45 -21.31
CA ARG A 304 12.46 23.68 -20.10
C ARG A 304 13.70 23.37 -19.29
N PHE A 305 13.56 23.31 -17.95
CA PHE A 305 14.63 22.78 -17.09
C PHE A 305 14.97 21.33 -17.46
N ALA A 306 16.24 20.96 -17.29
CA ALA A 306 16.77 19.67 -17.71
C ALA A 306 17.86 19.15 -16.76
N GLY A 307 18.25 17.89 -16.93
CA GLY A 307 19.27 17.24 -16.09
C GLY A 307 18.76 16.99 -14.68
N GLU A 308 19.52 17.41 -13.67
CA GLU A 308 19.13 17.28 -12.25
C GLU A 308 18.33 18.48 -11.72
N SER A 309 18.00 19.46 -12.58
CA SER A 309 17.15 20.59 -12.21
C SER A 309 15.68 20.23 -12.39
N TYR A 310 15.11 19.47 -11.45
CA TYR A 310 13.68 19.14 -11.42
C TYR A 310 12.84 20.33 -10.97
N THR A 311 12.94 21.44 -11.71
CA THR A 311 12.44 22.75 -11.33
C THR A 311 11.21 23.14 -12.14
N VAL A 312 10.31 23.87 -11.49
CA VAL A 312 9.22 24.63 -12.12
C VAL A 312 9.18 26.04 -11.49
N LEU A 313 8.89 27.05 -12.31
CA LEU A 313 8.75 28.44 -11.87
C LEU A 313 7.27 28.85 -11.89
N GLY A 314 6.93 29.88 -11.12
CA GLY A 314 5.66 30.58 -11.27
C GLY A 314 5.56 31.29 -12.64
N ASN A 315 4.34 31.55 -13.08
CA ASN A 315 4.05 32.30 -14.30
C ASN A 315 4.10 33.83 -14.10
N ASN A 316 3.82 34.32 -12.90
CA ASN A 316 3.77 35.75 -12.57
C ASN A 316 5.02 36.18 -11.80
N ALA A 317 5.59 37.31 -12.21
CA ALA A 317 6.78 37.89 -11.60
C ALA A 317 6.43 38.94 -10.54
N ILE A 318 7.22 38.93 -9.48
CA ILE A 318 7.22 39.95 -8.43
C ILE A 318 8.20 41.04 -8.86
N GLU A 319 7.68 42.24 -9.11
CA GLU A 319 8.45 43.40 -9.60
C GLU A 319 8.51 44.57 -8.59
N SER A 320 7.61 44.59 -7.61
CA SER A 320 7.52 45.61 -6.56
C SER A 320 6.61 45.13 -5.43
N GLY A 321 6.61 45.82 -4.29
CA GLY A 321 5.67 45.58 -3.20
C GLY A 321 6.03 44.39 -2.28
N GLN A 322 5.02 43.95 -1.52
CA GLN A 322 5.13 42.89 -0.53
C GLN A 322 4.15 41.77 -0.87
N HIS A 323 4.63 40.54 -0.91
CA HIS A 323 3.87 39.37 -1.35
C HIS A 323 4.06 38.21 -0.39
N TYR A 324 3.03 37.38 -0.24
CA TYR A 324 3.07 36.19 0.59
C TYR A 324 2.35 35.03 -0.09
N TRP A 325 2.90 33.82 0.01
CA TRP A 325 2.23 32.60 -0.42
C TRP A 325 2.63 31.42 0.47
N GLU A 326 1.81 30.37 0.45
CA GLU A 326 2.01 29.17 1.26
C GLU A 326 2.18 27.95 0.38
N VAL A 327 2.99 27.01 0.86
CA VAL A 327 3.30 25.76 0.17
C VAL A 327 3.12 24.61 1.13
N ARG A 328 2.37 23.60 0.70
CA ARG A 328 2.16 22.36 1.43
C ARG A 328 2.81 21.21 0.65
N ALA A 329 3.79 20.56 1.27
CA ALA A 329 4.33 19.32 0.74
C ALA A 329 3.42 18.15 1.13
N GLN A 330 3.26 17.17 0.23
CA GLN A 330 2.62 15.90 0.60
C GLN A 330 3.54 15.08 1.53
N LYS A 331 2.95 14.22 2.36
CA LYS A 331 3.68 13.46 3.41
C LYS A 331 4.74 12.49 2.85
N ASP A 332 4.54 12.03 1.63
CA ASP A 332 5.42 11.15 0.87
C ASP A 332 6.56 11.91 0.15
N CYS A 333 6.46 13.23 0.00
CA CYS A 333 7.49 14.06 -0.61
C CYS A 333 8.72 14.16 0.31
N LYS A 334 9.74 13.32 0.07
CA LYS A 334 10.93 13.25 0.93
C LYS A 334 12.03 14.25 0.57
N SER A 335 12.02 14.87 -0.60
CA SER A 335 13.02 15.90 -0.95
C SER A 335 12.44 16.95 -1.88
N TYR A 336 12.44 18.21 -1.43
CA TYR A 336 11.94 19.35 -2.20
C TYR A 336 12.64 20.66 -1.81
N SER A 337 12.52 21.67 -2.66
CA SER A 337 12.99 23.03 -2.38
C SER A 337 11.93 24.04 -2.75
N VAL A 338 11.73 25.04 -1.89
CA VAL A 338 10.75 26.12 -2.04
C VAL A 338 11.49 27.46 -1.95
N GLY A 339 11.24 28.36 -2.90
CA GLY A 339 11.83 29.69 -2.83
C GLY A 339 11.50 30.58 -4.01
N VAL A 340 12.47 31.41 -4.39
CA VAL A 340 12.37 32.34 -5.52
C VAL A 340 13.64 32.30 -6.37
N ALA A 341 13.49 32.63 -7.66
CA ALA A 341 14.60 32.75 -8.59
C ALA A 341 14.38 33.89 -9.59
N TYR A 342 15.46 34.42 -10.15
CA TYR A 342 15.33 35.28 -11.32
C TYR A 342 14.91 34.49 -12.54
N LYS A 343 14.23 35.17 -13.46
CA LYS A 343 13.79 34.59 -14.75
C LYS A 343 14.95 34.02 -15.58
N THR A 344 16.17 34.50 -15.36
CA THR A 344 17.39 34.08 -16.06
C THR A 344 18.06 32.83 -15.48
N LEU A 345 17.42 32.12 -14.54
CA LEU A 345 17.95 30.86 -14.00
C LEU A 345 18.20 29.85 -15.14
N GLY A 346 19.41 29.30 -15.22
CA GLY A 346 19.81 28.40 -16.29
C GLY A 346 19.08 27.06 -16.22
N LYS A 347 18.83 26.44 -17.38
CA LYS A 347 18.08 25.17 -17.47
C LYS A 347 18.67 24.00 -16.68
N TYR A 348 19.96 24.03 -16.35
CA TYR A 348 20.64 22.98 -15.58
C TYR A 348 20.93 23.41 -14.13
N ASP A 349 20.58 24.65 -13.77
CA ASP A 349 20.87 25.20 -12.45
C ASP A 349 19.88 24.68 -11.43
N GLN A 350 20.37 24.17 -10.31
CA GLN A 350 19.53 23.75 -9.19
C GLN A 350 19.30 24.93 -8.24
N LEU A 351 18.10 25.01 -7.65
CA LEU A 351 17.76 26.08 -6.72
C LEU A 351 18.74 26.14 -5.53
N GLY A 352 19.22 27.34 -5.23
CA GLY A 352 20.16 27.63 -4.14
C GLY A 352 21.64 27.42 -4.50
N LYS A 353 21.96 26.82 -5.66
CA LYS A 353 23.35 26.65 -6.11
C LYS A 353 23.93 27.89 -6.81
N THR A 354 23.07 28.80 -7.26
CA THR A 354 23.47 30.02 -7.99
C THR A 354 23.22 31.28 -7.17
N ASN A 355 23.85 32.39 -7.55
CA ASN A 355 23.63 33.71 -6.94
C ASN A 355 22.29 34.37 -7.38
N ILE A 356 21.49 33.67 -8.19
CA ILE A 356 20.20 34.15 -8.73
C ILE A 356 19.01 33.31 -8.26
N SER A 357 19.22 32.48 -7.24
CA SER A 357 18.16 31.68 -6.59
C SER A 357 18.34 31.62 -5.08
N TRP A 358 17.22 31.59 -4.37
CA TRP A 358 17.12 31.55 -2.91
C TRP A 358 16.03 30.57 -2.51
N CYS A 359 16.34 29.59 -1.68
CA CYS A 359 15.37 28.59 -1.28
C CYS A 359 15.60 28.03 0.12
N ILE A 360 14.54 27.46 0.66
CA ILE A 360 14.59 26.44 1.70
C ILE A 360 14.61 25.08 1.02
N HIS A 361 15.50 24.22 1.50
CA HIS A 361 15.66 22.84 1.05
C HIS A 361 15.31 21.90 2.20
N VAL A 362 14.42 20.96 1.89
CA VAL A 362 14.02 19.88 2.80
C VAL A 362 14.44 18.58 2.14
N ASN A 363 15.17 17.74 2.88
CA ASN A 363 15.46 16.39 2.47
C ASN A 363 15.42 15.46 3.69
N ASN A 364 14.55 14.45 3.62
CA ASN A 364 14.28 13.45 4.65
C ASN A 364 14.65 12.03 4.15
N TRP A 365 15.54 11.90 3.16
CA TRP A 365 15.84 10.63 2.45
C TRP A 365 17.04 9.85 3.02
N LEU A 366 18.03 10.54 3.61
CA LEU A 366 19.29 9.96 4.10
C LEU A 366 19.75 10.59 5.41
N GLN A 367 19.70 11.91 5.44
CA GLN A 367 19.93 12.75 6.60
C GLN A 367 18.80 13.77 6.56
N ASN A 368 18.09 13.94 7.68
CA ASN A 368 17.10 15.00 7.80
C ASN A 368 17.85 16.33 7.72
N THR A 369 17.79 16.95 6.54
CA THR A 369 18.44 18.21 6.26
C THR A 369 17.36 19.23 5.97
N PHE A 370 17.26 20.21 6.88
CA PHE A 370 16.46 21.39 6.70
C PHE A 370 17.39 22.58 6.62
N ALA A 371 17.46 23.24 5.46
CA ALA A 371 18.49 24.25 5.24
C ALA A 371 18.04 25.37 4.32
N ALA A 372 18.51 26.58 4.60
CA ALA A 372 18.45 27.70 3.69
C ALA A 372 19.65 27.66 2.72
N LYS A 373 19.39 27.81 1.41
CA LYS A 373 20.40 27.74 0.35
C LYS A 373 20.38 28.95 -0.56
N HIS A 374 21.57 29.47 -0.86
CA HIS A 374 21.81 30.54 -1.83
C HIS A 374 23.28 30.58 -2.23
N ASN A 375 23.58 30.81 -3.52
CA ASN A 375 24.95 30.98 -4.02
C ASN A 375 25.91 29.87 -3.58
N ASN A 376 25.44 28.62 -3.65
CA ASN A 376 26.15 27.42 -3.22
C ASN A 376 26.53 27.40 -1.73
N LYS A 377 25.96 28.30 -0.92
CA LYS A 377 26.07 28.30 0.54
C LYS A 377 24.82 27.66 1.13
N THR A 378 25.03 26.83 2.15
CA THR A 378 23.96 26.13 2.87
C THR A 378 24.05 26.48 4.35
N LYS A 379 22.93 26.91 4.94
CA LYS A 379 22.77 27.12 6.38
C LYS A 379 21.71 26.15 6.91
N THR A 380 22.12 25.18 7.71
CA THR A 380 21.21 24.27 8.40
C THR A 380 20.33 25.03 9.38
N LEU A 381 19.07 24.61 9.49
CA LEU A 381 18.06 25.16 10.39
C LEU A 381 17.75 24.10 11.45
N ASP A 382 18.09 24.38 12.70
CA ASP A 382 17.95 23.45 13.83
C ASP A 382 16.52 23.48 14.41
N ILE A 383 15.52 23.33 13.55
CA ILE A 383 14.10 23.37 13.89
C ILE A 383 13.34 22.31 13.06
N PRO A 384 12.22 21.78 13.57
CA PRO A 384 11.40 20.84 12.82
C PRO A 384 10.85 21.45 11.52
N VAL A 385 10.78 20.62 10.47
CA VAL A 385 10.14 21.02 9.20
C VAL A 385 8.64 21.20 9.43
N PRO A 386 8.06 22.37 9.14
CA PRO A 386 6.62 22.57 9.31
C PRO A 386 5.82 21.90 8.18
N ASP A 387 4.59 21.48 8.49
CA ASP A 387 3.65 20.91 7.50
C ASP A 387 3.30 21.89 6.36
N ARG A 388 3.40 23.20 6.65
CA ARG A 388 3.13 24.27 5.71
C ARG A 388 4.17 25.37 5.83
N LEU A 389 4.81 25.68 4.71
CA LEU A 389 5.83 26.72 4.59
C LEU A 389 5.19 28.00 4.03
N GLY A 390 5.32 29.10 4.75
CA GLY A 390 5.00 30.44 4.27
C GLY A 390 6.23 31.09 3.64
N VAL A 391 6.06 31.79 2.52
CA VAL A 391 7.12 32.56 1.86
C VAL A 391 6.65 34.00 1.74
N TYR A 392 7.38 34.91 2.37
CA TYR A 392 7.14 36.35 2.32
C TYR A 392 8.26 37.03 1.56
N CYS A 393 7.90 37.80 0.54
CA CYS A 393 8.82 38.57 -0.28
C CYS A 393 8.47 40.06 -0.19
N ASN A 394 9.32 40.84 0.47
CA ASN A 394 9.30 42.30 0.40
C ASN A 394 10.32 42.73 -0.66
N PHE A 395 9.84 42.96 -1.88
CA PHE A 395 10.69 43.31 -3.01
C PHE A 395 11.36 44.68 -2.79
N ASP A 396 10.57 45.69 -2.42
CA ASP A 396 11.04 47.07 -2.25
C ASP A 396 12.01 47.21 -1.06
N GLY A 397 11.77 46.46 0.01
CA GLY A 397 12.61 46.42 1.21
C GLY A 397 13.79 45.44 1.13
N GLY A 398 13.90 44.66 0.04
CA GLY A 398 15.01 43.73 -0.17
C GLY A 398 15.07 42.58 0.83
N GLN A 399 13.92 41.97 1.14
CA GLN A 399 13.81 40.92 2.15
C GLN A 399 12.99 39.73 1.64
N LEU A 400 13.49 38.52 1.85
CA LEU A 400 12.77 37.26 1.63
C LEU A 400 12.81 36.44 2.92
N THR A 401 11.65 36.17 3.50
CA THR A 401 11.53 35.43 4.76
C THR A 401 10.67 34.19 4.58
N PHE A 402 11.11 33.07 5.14
CA PHE A 402 10.38 31.82 5.23
C PHE A 402 9.79 31.66 6.61
N TYR A 403 8.55 31.19 6.71
CA TYR A 403 7.80 31.03 7.95
C TYR A 403 7.24 29.61 8.10
N ASN A 404 7.04 29.17 9.34
CA ASN A 404 6.03 28.17 9.63
C ASN A 404 4.67 28.85 9.48
N ALA A 405 3.88 28.47 8.47
CA ALA A 405 2.63 29.14 8.15
C ALA A 405 1.57 29.00 9.26
N VAL A 406 1.65 27.94 10.07
CA VAL A 406 0.68 27.69 11.16
C VAL A 406 1.00 28.55 12.37
N SER A 407 2.24 28.50 12.86
CA SER A 407 2.65 29.26 14.06
C SER A 407 3.05 30.70 13.75
N LYS A 408 3.17 31.07 12.47
CA LYS A 408 3.67 32.37 11.98
C LYS A 408 5.09 32.71 12.46
N VAL A 409 5.86 31.72 12.89
CA VAL A 409 7.25 31.89 13.36
C VAL A 409 8.22 31.93 12.17
N PRO A 410 9.13 32.92 12.08
CA PRO A 410 10.13 32.99 11.03
C PRO A 410 11.15 31.85 11.17
N LEU A 411 11.40 31.15 10.06
CA LEU A 411 12.38 30.07 9.93
C LEU A 411 13.74 30.62 9.48
N HIS A 412 13.73 31.47 8.45
CA HIS A 412 14.95 32.05 7.88
C HIS A 412 14.65 33.32 7.09
N THR A 413 15.55 34.31 7.16
CA THR A 413 15.45 35.56 6.40
C THR A 413 16.72 35.80 5.58
N PHE A 414 16.51 36.03 4.29
CA PHE A 414 17.47 36.54 3.35
C PHE A 414 17.29 38.06 3.21
N ARG A 415 18.40 38.82 3.28
CA ARG A 415 18.42 40.28 3.05
C ARG A 415 19.32 40.61 1.86
N MET A 416 18.77 41.29 0.86
CA MET A 416 19.45 41.58 -0.41
C MET A 416 18.69 42.60 -1.25
N LYS A 417 19.41 43.32 -2.09
CA LYS A 417 18.79 44.17 -3.12
C LYS A 417 18.47 43.31 -4.34
N PHE A 418 17.18 43.13 -4.64
CA PHE A 418 16.76 42.44 -5.85
C PHE A 418 17.06 43.30 -7.08
N THR A 419 17.73 42.73 -8.08
CA THR A 419 18.15 43.45 -9.30
C THR A 419 17.29 43.10 -10.52
N GLN A 420 16.45 42.08 -10.40
CA GLN A 420 15.57 41.58 -11.47
C GLN A 420 14.24 41.11 -10.85
N PRO A 421 13.17 41.02 -11.66
CA PRO A 421 11.91 40.42 -11.23
C PRO A 421 12.11 38.99 -10.69
N LEU A 422 11.44 38.67 -9.59
CA LEU A 422 11.49 37.35 -8.95
C LEU A 422 10.32 36.49 -9.40
N LEU A 423 10.57 35.20 -9.59
CA LEU A 423 9.52 34.19 -9.76
C LEU A 423 9.54 33.25 -8.57
N PRO A 424 8.38 32.84 -8.03
CA PRO A 424 8.28 31.66 -7.19
C PRO A 424 8.93 30.47 -7.88
N ALA A 425 9.69 29.67 -7.15
CA ALA A 425 10.49 28.59 -7.70
C ALA A 425 10.40 27.34 -6.81
N PHE A 426 10.14 26.20 -7.45
CA PHE A 426 9.92 24.92 -6.78
C PHE A 426 10.77 23.85 -7.44
N MET A 427 11.47 23.05 -6.64
CA MET A 427 12.24 21.91 -7.13
C MET A 427 11.82 20.66 -6.39
N ILE A 428 11.39 19.62 -7.10
CA ILE A 428 10.86 18.38 -6.51
C ILE A 428 11.72 17.19 -6.91
N TRP A 429 12.15 16.41 -5.93
CA TRP A 429 12.93 15.21 -6.17
C TRP A 429 12.19 14.00 -5.61
N CYS A 430 11.47 13.27 -6.47
CA CYS A 430 10.85 11.98 -6.12
C CYS A 430 11.46 10.83 -6.94
N GLY A 431 12.78 10.67 -6.83
CA GLY A 431 13.54 9.56 -7.43
C GLY A 431 13.70 8.39 -6.47
N GLY A 432 12.69 8.09 -5.64
CA GLY A 432 12.77 7.05 -4.62
C GLY A 432 12.85 5.64 -5.22
N LEU A 433 13.58 4.75 -4.54
CA LEU A 433 13.68 3.32 -4.82
C LEU A 433 12.31 2.68 -5.16
N ALA A 434 11.26 3.03 -4.40
CA ALA A 434 9.88 2.60 -4.65
C ALA A 434 9.35 2.92 -6.06
N HIS A 435 9.76 4.04 -6.67
CA HIS A 435 9.34 4.40 -8.01
C HIS A 435 9.94 3.45 -9.07
N VAL A 436 11.23 3.17 -8.97
CA VAL A 436 11.92 2.26 -9.90
C VAL A 436 11.35 0.86 -9.80
N VAL A 437 11.09 0.40 -8.56
CA VAL A 437 10.43 -0.89 -8.30
C VAL A 437 9.00 -0.91 -8.86
N ARG A 438 8.19 0.13 -8.63
CA ARG A 438 6.83 0.24 -9.21
C ARG A 438 6.83 0.16 -10.73
N LYS A 439 7.73 0.90 -11.39
CA LYS A 439 7.90 0.84 -12.85
C LYS A 439 8.30 -0.55 -13.33
N PHE A 440 9.22 -1.20 -12.62
CA PHE A 440 9.65 -2.55 -12.96
C PHE A 440 8.53 -3.59 -12.76
N LEU A 441 7.80 -3.54 -11.65
CA LEU A 441 6.65 -4.41 -11.41
C LEU A 441 5.54 -4.19 -12.46
N GLY A 442 5.30 -2.94 -12.86
CA GLY A 442 4.40 -2.62 -13.98
C GLY A 442 4.90 -3.21 -15.30
N LEU A 443 6.19 -3.07 -15.62
CA LEU A 443 6.81 -3.68 -16.81
C LEU A 443 6.60 -5.19 -16.83
N ILE A 444 6.92 -5.86 -15.73
CA ILE A 444 6.82 -7.31 -15.57
C ILE A 444 5.36 -7.79 -15.61
N SER A 445 4.43 -7.01 -15.04
CA SER A 445 2.99 -7.27 -15.12
C SER A 445 2.42 -7.15 -16.53
N ILE A 446 2.86 -6.17 -17.33
CA ILE A 446 2.45 -6.01 -18.75
C ILE A 446 2.76 -7.27 -19.56
N HIS A 447 3.87 -7.95 -19.23
CA HIS A 447 4.33 -9.17 -19.92
C HIS A 447 3.94 -10.45 -19.18
N ASN A 448 3.13 -10.36 -18.12
CA ASN A 448 2.66 -11.47 -17.29
C ASN A 448 3.82 -12.37 -16.78
N ILE A 449 4.92 -11.75 -16.37
CA ILE A 449 6.10 -12.46 -15.86
C ILE A 449 6.00 -12.51 -14.33
N PRO A 450 5.96 -13.69 -13.69
CA PRO A 450 5.93 -13.75 -12.22
C PRO A 450 7.34 -13.55 -11.67
N VAL A 451 7.48 -12.60 -10.74
CA VAL A 451 8.75 -12.34 -10.05
C VAL A 451 8.56 -12.34 -8.55
N CYS A 452 9.57 -12.83 -7.83
CA CYS A 452 9.60 -12.85 -6.38
C CYS A 452 10.72 -11.94 -5.87
N LEU A 453 10.45 -11.09 -4.88
CA LEU A 453 11.47 -10.27 -4.22
C LEU A 453 12.34 -11.15 -3.33
N ILE A 454 13.64 -11.17 -3.63
CA ILE A 454 14.68 -11.94 -2.91
C ILE A 454 15.82 -11.06 -2.41
N ASP A 455 15.60 -9.75 -2.35
CA ASP A 455 16.60 -8.80 -1.85
C ASP A 455 16.87 -9.04 -0.36
N PRO A 456 18.09 -9.43 0.04
CA PRO A 456 18.33 -9.87 1.40
C PRO A 456 18.17 -8.76 2.44
N LEU A 457 18.43 -7.50 2.03
CA LEU A 457 18.29 -6.36 2.91
C LEU A 457 16.82 -5.94 3.07
N ILE A 458 15.95 -6.18 2.08
CA ILE A 458 14.51 -5.95 2.22
C ILE A 458 13.86 -7.12 2.96
N LEU A 459 14.20 -8.37 2.61
CA LEU A 459 13.70 -9.55 3.30
C LEU A 459 14.05 -9.54 4.79
N GLY A 460 15.25 -9.06 5.18
CA GLY A 460 15.62 -8.92 6.59
C GLY A 460 14.85 -7.83 7.35
N LEU A 461 14.26 -6.85 6.65
CA LEU A 461 13.31 -5.90 7.26
C LEU A 461 11.93 -6.55 7.39
N ILE A 462 11.46 -7.19 6.33
CA ILE A 462 10.18 -7.91 6.30
C ILE A 462 10.12 -8.98 7.39
N ASP A 463 11.19 -9.73 7.61
CA ASP A 463 11.26 -10.80 8.62
C ASP A 463 10.94 -10.27 10.04
N LYS A 464 11.40 -9.05 10.36
CA LYS A 464 11.11 -8.39 11.65
C LYS A 464 9.64 -8.00 11.80
N ASP A 465 8.95 -7.79 10.69
CA ASP A 465 7.60 -7.24 10.63
C ASP A 465 6.57 -8.25 10.10
N ILE A 466 6.97 -9.50 9.87
CA ILE A 466 6.19 -10.46 9.06
C ILE A 466 4.81 -10.74 9.64
N GLU A 467 4.69 -10.79 10.97
CA GLU A 467 3.41 -10.98 11.66
C GLU A 467 2.48 -9.78 11.50
N GLN A 468 3.03 -8.56 11.52
CA GLN A 468 2.26 -7.34 11.23
C GLN A 468 1.77 -7.33 9.79
N ILE A 469 2.63 -7.67 8.83
CA ILE A 469 2.29 -7.75 7.39
C ILE A 469 1.22 -8.82 7.14
N ARG A 470 1.26 -9.96 7.84
CA ARG A 470 0.26 -11.03 7.73
C ARG A 470 -1.10 -10.62 8.32
N SER A 471 -1.10 -9.80 9.37
CA SER A 471 -2.30 -9.36 10.08
C SER A 471 -2.96 -8.09 9.52
N SER A 472 -2.23 -7.29 8.73
CA SER A 472 -2.74 -6.03 8.19
C SER A 472 -3.73 -6.27 7.05
N SER A 473 -4.99 -5.90 7.26
CA SER A 473 -6.01 -5.79 6.21
C SER A 473 -5.78 -4.53 5.37
N ASP A 474 -5.30 -4.69 4.13
CA ASP A 474 -5.38 -3.82 2.92
C ASP A 474 -5.59 -2.29 3.09
N GLY A 475 -5.03 -1.68 4.14
CA GLY A 475 -5.06 -0.24 4.39
C GLY A 475 -3.70 0.40 4.06
N PRO A 476 -3.68 1.60 3.43
CA PRO A 476 -2.43 2.29 3.11
C PRO A 476 -1.64 2.60 4.38
N SER A 477 -0.39 2.13 4.43
CA SER A 477 0.55 2.46 5.53
C SER A 477 1.03 3.91 5.38
N PRO A 478 0.92 4.76 6.42
CA PRO A 478 1.30 6.18 6.33
C PRO A 478 2.81 6.42 6.25
N GLU A 479 3.64 5.41 6.48
CA GLU A 479 5.11 5.49 6.44
C GLU A 479 5.70 4.48 5.45
N CYS A 480 6.54 5.00 4.54
CA CYS A 480 7.37 4.20 3.66
C CYS A 480 8.48 3.54 4.50
N LYS A 481 8.55 2.21 4.50
CA LYS A 481 9.48 1.42 5.33
C LYS A 481 10.49 0.58 4.55
N TYR A 482 10.11 -0.03 3.42
CA TYR A 482 10.90 -1.09 2.77
C TYR A 482 11.71 -0.59 1.55
N PHE A 483 11.11 0.27 0.73
CA PHE A 483 11.65 0.76 -0.54
C PHE A 483 12.08 2.24 -0.49
N CYS A 484 12.52 2.70 0.68
CA CYS A 484 12.66 4.14 0.97
C CYS A 484 14.12 4.52 1.21
N ALA A 485 14.90 3.59 1.78
CA ALA A 485 16.33 3.73 1.94
C ALA A 485 17.03 3.67 0.55
N PRO A 486 17.97 4.59 0.24
CA PRO A 486 18.76 4.49 -0.98
C PRO A 486 19.57 3.22 -1.01
N ARG A 487 19.51 2.54 -2.14
CA ARG A 487 20.26 1.32 -2.43
C ARG A 487 20.67 1.34 -3.89
N ASP A 488 21.77 0.67 -4.21
CA ASP A 488 22.18 0.49 -5.60
C ASP A 488 21.27 -0.50 -6.33
N PHE A 489 20.76 -1.52 -5.60
CA PHE A 489 20.02 -2.63 -6.18
C PHE A 489 18.75 -3.01 -5.42
N THR A 490 17.76 -3.52 -6.16
CA THR A 490 16.68 -4.38 -5.63
C THR A 490 16.72 -5.69 -6.38
N THR A 491 16.81 -6.81 -5.66
CA THR A 491 16.92 -8.13 -6.29
C THR A 491 15.58 -8.87 -6.34
N PHE A 492 15.21 -9.33 -7.53
CA PHE A 492 14.07 -10.22 -7.78
C PHE A 492 14.55 -11.55 -8.37
N ALA A 493 13.81 -12.62 -8.10
CA ALA A 493 13.94 -13.94 -8.70
C ALA A 493 12.86 -14.12 -9.77
N LEU A 494 13.22 -14.83 -10.83
CA LEU A 494 12.31 -15.31 -11.87
C LEU A 494 12.57 -16.80 -12.09
N LEU A 495 11.50 -17.60 -12.14
CA LEU A 495 11.59 -18.99 -12.58
C LEU A 495 11.57 -19.06 -14.11
N ASP A 496 12.60 -19.65 -14.71
CA ASP A 496 12.77 -19.73 -16.16
C ASP A 496 11.54 -20.28 -16.89
N LYS A 497 10.95 -21.39 -16.39
CA LYS A 497 9.75 -22.02 -16.96
C LYS A 497 8.53 -21.08 -17.03
N ALA A 498 8.48 -20.06 -16.18
CA ALA A 498 7.38 -19.12 -16.12
C ALA A 498 7.50 -17.99 -17.15
N TRP A 499 8.57 -17.96 -17.95
CA TRP A 499 8.80 -16.91 -18.93
C TRP A 499 9.27 -17.43 -20.29
N LYS A 500 8.60 -16.98 -21.36
CA LYS A 500 8.88 -17.39 -22.74
C LYS A 500 9.93 -16.54 -23.48
N HIS A 501 10.80 -15.83 -22.74
CA HIS A 501 11.92 -15.05 -23.31
C HIS A 501 11.50 -14.04 -24.41
N GLU A 502 10.48 -13.23 -24.12
CA GLU A 502 9.94 -12.30 -25.11
C GLU A 502 10.87 -11.11 -25.40
N VAL A 503 11.20 -10.89 -26.67
CA VAL A 503 11.89 -9.68 -27.17
C VAL A 503 11.10 -8.40 -26.86
N GLY A 504 9.78 -8.52 -26.64
CA GLY A 504 8.88 -7.42 -26.28
C GLY A 504 9.23 -6.76 -24.95
N LEU A 505 9.71 -7.52 -23.95
CA LEU A 505 10.02 -7.00 -22.61
C LEU A 505 11.04 -5.86 -22.69
N PHE A 506 12.16 -6.08 -23.38
CA PHE A 506 13.25 -5.12 -23.46
C PHE A 506 12.86 -3.85 -24.20
N ARG A 507 12.08 -3.98 -25.28
CA ARG A 507 11.56 -2.81 -26.01
C ARG A 507 10.61 -1.98 -25.15
N THR A 508 9.76 -2.63 -24.35
CA THR A 508 8.89 -1.92 -23.40
C THR A 508 9.70 -1.29 -22.27
N ALA A 509 10.72 -1.97 -21.75
CA ALA A 509 11.62 -1.45 -20.74
C ALA A 509 12.33 -0.16 -21.20
N GLU A 510 12.89 -0.16 -22.41
CA GLU A 510 13.51 1.02 -23.04
C GLU A 510 12.51 2.17 -23.20
N LYS A 511 11.29 1.88 -23.66
CA LYS A 511 10.21 2.88 -23.76
C LYS A 511 9.82 3.46 -22.40
N MET A 512 9.97 2.71 -21.31
CA MET A 512 9.73 3.14 -19.93
C MET A 512 10.95 3.85 -19.30
N GLY A 513 12.06 3.96 -20.05
CA GLY A 513 13.28 4.66 -19.66
C GLY A 513 14.37 3.78 -19.05
N PHE A 514 14.16 2.47 -18.94
CA PHE A 514 15.18 1.56 -18.43
C PHE A 514 16.29 1.35 -19.45
N GLN A 515 17.53 1.48 -19.00
CA GLN A 515 18.65 0.80 -19.62
C GLN A 515 18.65 -0.65 -19.12
N TRP A 516 19.07 -1.60 -19.94
CA TRP A 516 19.09 -3.00 -19.50
C TRP A 516 20.33 -3.74 -19.99
N LEU A 517 20.67 -4.81 -19.27
CA LEU A 517 21.77 -5.70 -19.58
C LEU A 517 21.32 -7.14 -19.37
N LYS A 518 21.61 -8.01 -20.34
CA LYS A 518 21.38 -9.47 -20.27
C LYS A 518 22.71 -10.18 -20.08
N VAL A 519 22.80 -11.05 -19.08
CA VAL A 519 23.98 -11.89 -18.82
C VAL A 519 23.64 -13.32 -19.20
N LEU A 520 24.30 -13.80 -20.27
CA LEU A 520 24.20 -15.16 -20.79
C LEU A 520 25.44 -15.95 -20.41
N ASN A 521 25.26 -17.24 -20.13
CA ASN A 521 26.36 -18.18 -19.96
C ASN A 521 25.93 -19.57 -20.45
N LYS A 522 26.89 -20.49 -20.65
CA LYS A 522 26.59 -21.88 -20.97
C LYS A 522 25.69 -22.50 -19.92
N ASP A 523 24.75 -23.34 -20.33
CA ASP A 523 23.88 -24.11 -19.45
C ASP A 523 24.59 -25.37 -18.92
N PRO A 524 25.07 -25.37 -17.67
CA PRO A 524 25.75 -26.55 -17.11
C PRO A 524 24.81 -27.73 -16.87
N ARG A 525 23.49 -27.55 -16.98
CA ARG A 525 22.50 -28.64 -16.81
C ARG A 525 22.42 -29.54 -18.04
N LEU A 526 22.84 -29.05 -19.19
CA LEU A 526 22.91 -29.80 -20.44
C LEU A 526 24.29 -30.43 -20.65
N ASP A 527 25.29 -30.01 -19.85
CA ASP A 527 26.59 -30.63 -19.88
C ASP A 527 26.46 -32.06 -19.31
N GLY A 528 26.91 -33.03 -20.10
CA GLY A 528 26.91 -34.43 -19.75
C GLY A 528 28.14 -35.14 -20.31
N MET A 529 28.13 -36.46 -20.18
CA MET A 529 29.21 -37.30 -20.68
C MET A 529 29.33 -37.26 -22.21
N ASP A 530 28.19 -37.16 -22.90
CA ASP A 530 28.13 -37.20 -24.36
C ASP A 530 28.20 -35.80 -24.99
N ASP A 531 27.62 -34.79 -24.34
CA ASP A 531 27.51 -33.43 -24.87
C ASP A 531 28.10 -32.36 -23.92
N LEU A 532 28.93 -31.48 -24.48
CA LEU A 532 29.50 -30.28 -23.83
C LEU A 532 29.15 -29.00 -24.63
N SER A 533 28.25 -29.13 -25.61
CA SER A 533 27.89 -28.07 -26.54
C SER A 533 27.16 -26.92 -25.84
N GLY A 534 26.46 -27.22 -24.73
CA GLY A 534 25.88 -26.30 -23.75
C GLY A 534 25.35 -25.01 -24.35
N THR A 535 24.05 -24.98 -24.67
CA THR A 535 23.40 -23.76 -25.16
C THR A 535 23.54 -22.62 -24.15
N GLU A 536 23.65 -21.38 -24.63
CA GLU A 536 23.70 -20.24 -23.72
C GLU A 536 22.30 -19.92 -23.19
N ILE A 537 22.17 -19.89 -21.87
CA ILE A 537 20.95 -19.53 -21.15
C ILE A 537 21.14 -18.21 -20.40
N PRO A 538 20.06 -17.44 -20.19
CA PRO A 538 20.13 -16.23 -19.39
C PRO A 538 20.17 -16.53 -17.91
N LEU A 539 21.20 -16.03 -17.23
CA LEU A 539 21.34 -16.22 -15.78
C LEU A 539 20.90 -14.98 -14.99
N HIS A 540 21.13 -13.79 -15.55
CA HIS A 540 20.79 -12.54 -14.90
C HIS A 540 20.35 -11.49 -15.90
N TYR A 541 19.39 -10.66 -15.49
CA TYR A 541 19.05 -9.41 -16.16
C TYR A 541 19.22 -8.26 -15.18
N ILE A 542 19.64 -7.11 -15.69
CA ILE A 542 19.79 -5.90 -14.90
C ILE A 542 19.05 -4.79 -15.61
N PHE A 543 18.09 -4.15 -14.94
CA PHE A 543 17.34 -3.01 -15.45
C PHE A 543 17.69 -1.78 -14.62
N LYS A 544 18.33 -0.79 -15.23
CA LYS A 544 18.79 0.43 -14.58
C LYS A 544 17.92 1.61 -14.98
N LEU A 545 17.45 2.37 -14.00
CA LEU A 545 16.74 3.63 -14.19
C LEU A 545 17.32 4.68 -13.25
N ALA A 546 17.83 5.77 -13.82
CA ALA A 546 18.60 6.78 -13.09
C ALA A 546 19.77 6.14 -12.29
N SER A 547 19.78 6.28 -10.98
CA SER A 547 20.84 5.77 -10.09
C SER A 547 20.56 4.37 -9.52
N HIS A 548 19.36 3.83 -9.68
CA HIS A 548 18.97 2.53 -9.11
C HIS A 548 18.87 1.44 -10.17
N ALA A 549 19.19 0.20 -9.81
CA ALA A 549 19.08 -0.95 -10.69
C ALA A 549 18.28 -2.11 -10.08
N ILE A 550 17.43 -2.72 -10.88
CA ILE A 550 16.78 -3.98 -10.55
C ILE A 550 17.66 -5.13 -11.03
N HIS A 551 18.04 -6.02 -10.12
CA HIS A 551 18.74 -7.27 -10.44
C HIS A 551 17.73 -8.40 -10.50
N LEU A 552 17.49 -8.94 -11.69
CA LEU A 552 16.62 -10.09 -11.88
C LEU A 552 17.47 -11.35 -12.06
N VAL A 553 17.38 -12.27 -11.09
CA VAL A 553 18.10 -13.55 -11.05
C VAL A 553 17.20 -14.63 -11.62
N VAL A 554 17.69 -15.37 -12.61
CA VAL A 554 16.94 -16.48 -13.22
C VAL A 554 17.25 -17.76 -12.48
N PHE A 555 16.22 -18.40 -11.96
CA PHE A 555 16.27 -19.70 -11.33
C PHE A 555 15.76 -20.78 -12.28
N TYR A 556 16.41 -21.92 -12.23
CA TYR A 556 16.18 -23.09 -13.05
C TYR A 556 15.92 -24.29 -12.16
N GLU A 557 14.87 -25.05 -12.48
CA GLU A 557 14.65 -26.33 -11.80
C GLU A 557 15.67 -27.37 -12.27
N ARG A 558 16.12 -28.20 -11.32
CA ARG A 558 17.00 -29.35 -11.58
C ARG A 558 16.39 -30.66 -11.12
N SER A 559 17.01 -31.77 -11.53
CA SER A 559 16.47 -33.13 -11.37
C SER A 559 16.29 -33.53 -9.91
N GLY A 560 17.16 -33.07 -9.01
CA GLY A 560 17.02 -33.27 -7.56
C GLY A 560 15.93 -32.44 -6.87
N ASN A 561 14.94 -31.94 -7.61
CA ASN A 561 13.81 -31.12 -7.12
C ASN A 561 14.20 -29.83 -6.37
N PHE A 562 15.23 -29.14 -6.83
CA PHE A 562 15.67 -27.85 -6.26
C PHE A 562 15.77 -26.75 -7.33
N LEU A 563 15.90 -25.51 -6.87
CA LEU A 563 16.13 -24.35 -7.72
C LEU A 563 17.61 -24.02 -7.77
N TRP A 564 18.14 -23.81 -8.96
CA TRP A 564 19.52 -23.42 -9.21
C TRP A 564 19.58 -22.07 -9.90
N HIS A 565 20.50 -21.20 -9.49
CA HIS A 565 20.89 -20.03 -10.29
C HIS A 565 22.37 -20.10 -10.63
N GLY A 566 22.72 -19.57 -11.79
CA GLY A 566 24.11 -19.54 -12.24
C GLY A 566 24.93 -18.36 -11.69
N PRO A 567 26.23 -18.32 -12.02
CA PRO A 567 27.11 -17.22 -11.67
C PRO A 567 27.00 -16.06 -12.68
N LEU A 568 27.25 -14.84 -12.22
CA LEU A 568 27.32 -13.65 -13.04
C LEU A 568 28.75 -13.47 -13.54
N ARG A 569 29.00 -13.86 -14.80
CA ARG A 569 30.30 -13.70 -15.47
C ARG A 569 30.15 -12.77 -16.67
N LEU A 570 30.73 -11.58 -16.59
CA LEU A 570 30.69 -10.60 -17.67
C LEU A 570 31.68 -10.96 -18.79
N LYS A 571 31.18 -11.04 -20.03
CA LYS A 571 32.02 -11.20 -21.24
C LYS A 571 32.86 -9.94 -21.47
N GLN A 572 33.96 -10.05 -22.22
CA GLN A 572 34.93 -8.96 -22.42
C GLN A 572 34.32 -7.67 -23.00
N HIS A 573 33.30 -7.79 -23.86
CA HIS A 573 32.65 -6.65 -24.53
C HIS A 573 31.58 -5.95 -23.67
N MET A 574 31.25 -6.46 -22.48
CA MET A 574 30.20 -5.90 -21.64
C MET A 574 30.72 -4.73 -20.79
N ASP A 575 29.91 -3.68 -20.63
CA ASP A 575 30.27 -2.52 -19.80
C ASP A 575 30.29 -2.88 -18.31
N ARG A 576 31.50 -2.98 -17.76
CA ARG A 576 31.73 -3.26 -16.33
C ARG A 576 31.37 -2.10 -15.41
N LYS A 577 31.14 -0.90 -15.95
CA LYS A 577 30.71 0.30 -15.22
C LYS A 577 29.20 0.52 -15.27
N PHE A 578 28.45 -0.35 -15.95
CA PHE A 578 27.00 -0.24 -16.08
C PHE A 578 26.30 -0.09 -14.72
N VAL A 579 26.70 -0.93 -13.75
CA VAL A 579 26.30 -0.92 -12.34
C VAL A 579 27.47 -1.37 -11.45
N PRO A 580 27.46 -1.11 -10.12
CA PRO A 580 28.51 -1.61 -9.23
C PRO A 580 28.36 -3.11 -8.94
N PHE A 581 28.66 -3.97 -9.94
CA PHE A 581 28.46 -5.44 -9.88
C PHE A 581 29.00 -6.13 -8.62
N ARG A 582 30.07 -5.60 -8.02
CA ARG A 582 30.67 -6.16 -6.79
C ARG A 582 29.75 -6.08 -5.57
N LYS A 583 28.72 -5.22 -5.60
CA LYS A 583 27.73 -5.08 -4.52
C LYS A 583 26.49 -5.96 -4.71
N LEU A 584 26.39 -6.71 -5.81
CA LEU A 584 25.29 -7.66 -6.00
C LEU A 584 25.44 -8.83 -5.03
N HIS A 585 24.33 -9.19 -4.38
CA HIS A 585 24.28 -10.33 -3.46
C HIS A 585 24.26 -11.68 -4.18
N PHE A 586 23.73 -11.71 -5.41
CA PHE A 586 23.64 -12.92 -6.24
C PHE A 586 24.61 -12.88 -7.41
N GLY A 587 25.11 -14.06 -7.80
CA GLY A 587 25.97 -14.24 -8.98
C GLY A 587 27.47 -14.35 -8.68
N ARG A 588 27.93 -14.22 -7.43
CA ARG A 588 29.33 -14.48 -7.06
C ARG A 588 29.73 -15.95 -7.32
N TYR A 589 28.83 -16.86 -6.99
CA TYR A 589 28.89 -18.30 -7.23
C TYR A 589 27.51 -18.79 -7.69
N PRO A 590 27.43 -19.96 -8.36
CA PRO A 590 26.16 -20.64 -8.56
C PRO A 590 25.56 -21.03 -7.21
N GLY A 591 24.24 -21.03 -7.10
CA GLY A 591 23.56 -21.33 -5.84
C GLY A 591 22.40 -22.30 -6.03
N ALA A 592 22.18 -23.16 -5.04
CA ALA A 592 21.07 -24.11 -4.98
C ALA A 592 20.18 -23.82 -3.76
N TYR A 593 18.87 -23.85 -3.99
CA TYR A 593 17.84 -23.47 -3.04
C TYR A 593 16.70 -24.48 -3.07
N GLU A 594 16.07 -24.73 -1.93
CA GLU A 594 14.77 -25.38 -1.89
C GLU A 594 13.74 -24.52 -2.63
N LYS A 595 12.65 -25.13 -3.10
CA LYS A 595 11.55 -24.41 -3.74
C LYS A 595 10.72 -23.69 -2.67
N PRO A 596 10.79 -22.35 -2.54
CA PRO A 596 10.05 -21.66 -1.49
C PRO A 596 8.57 -21.57 -1.87
N GLU A 597 7.70 -21.76 -0.89
CA GLU A 597 6.32 -21.28 -0.99
C GLU A 597 6.34 -19.74 -1.06
N LEU A 598 5.53 -19.15 -1.93
CA LEU A 598 5.47 -17.70 -2.11
C LEU A 598 4.26 -17.10 -1.41
N LEU A 599 4.42 -15.90 -0.88
CA LEU A 599 3.38 -15.10 -0.25
C LEU A 599 3.27 -13.76 -0.98
N LEU A 600 2.06 -13.37 -1.38
CA LEU A 600 1.79 -12.04 -1.93
C LEU A 600 1.52 -11.08 -0.78
N VAL A 601 2.29 -9.99 -0.70
CA VAL A 601 2.20 -8.97 0.36
C VAL A 601 2.10 -7.57 -0.24
N SER A 602 1.58 -6.61 0.53
CA SER A 602 1.61 -5.18 0.19
C SER A 602 2.73 -4.51 0.99
N LEU A 603 3.71 -3.94 0.30
CA LEU A 603 4.88 -3.26 0.88
C LEU A 603 4.99 -1.86 0.29
N ASP A 604 4.83 -0.82 1.11
CA ASP A 604 4.81 0.59 0.66
C ASP A 604 3.85 0.82 -0.52
N ASP A 605 2.64 0.28 -0.41
CA ASP A 605 1.58 0.29 -1.44
C ASP A 605 1.94 -0.44 -2.76
N LEU A 606 2.93 -1.33 -2.72
CA LEU A 606 3.30 -2.21 -3.84
C LEU A 606 2.95 -3.66 -3.51
N LYS A 607 2.18 -4.31 -4.40
CA LYS A 607 1.94 -5.75 -4.32
C LYS A 607 3.16 -6.51 -4.83
N VAL A 608 3.77 -7.31 -3.96
CA VAL A 608 5.03 -8.02 -4.23
C VAL A 608 4.94 -9.44 -3.71
N GLN A 609 5.44 -10.41 -4.48
CA GLN A 609 5.60 -11.79 -3.99
C GLN A 609 6.93 -11.95 -3.25
N ILE A 610 6.93 -12.59 -2.10
CA ILE A 610 8.11 -12.88 -1.26
C ILE A 610 8.13 -14.37 -0.89
N PRO A 611 9.27 -14.94 -0.45
CA PRO A 611 9.28 -16.24 0.22
C PRO A 611 8.40 -16.19 1.49
N LYS A 612 7.57 -17.20 1.71
CA LYS A 612 6.66 -17.30 2.86
C LYS A 612 7.39 -17.27 4.21
N ASN A 613 8.62 -17.77 4.23
CA ASN A 613 9.52 -17.73 5.39
C ASN A 613 10.84 -17.00 5.02
N PRO A 614 10.89 -15.66 5.17
CA PRO A 614 12.07 -14.86 4.80
C PRO A 614 13.35 -15.25 5.52
N SER A 615 13.33 -15.46 6.85
CA SER A 615 14.48 -15.91 7.63
C SER A 615 15.09 -17.21 7.12
N SER A 616 14.27 -18.23 6.85
CA SER A 616 14.75 -19.50 6.30
C SER A 616 15.41 -19.32 4.92
N PHE A 617 14.85 -18.49 4.05
CA PHE A 617 15.46 -18.19 2.75
C PHE A 617 16.81 -17.46 2.89
N LEU A 618 16.91 -16.51 3.84
CA LEU A 618 18.16 -15.80 4.12
C LEU A 618 19.26 -16.72 4.68
N GLU A 619 18.88 -17.64 5.56
CA GLU A 619 19.78 -18.66 6.10
C GLU A 619 20.28 -19.59 4.98
N GLU A 620 19.37 -20.05 4.12
CA GLU A 620 19.73 -20.88 2.96
C GLU A 620 20.65 -20.13 1.99
N MET A 621 20.40 -18.84 1.73
CA MET A 621 21.25 -18.00 0.87
C MET A 621 22.71 -18.02 1.32
N SER A 622 22.98 -17.99 2.63
CA SER A 622 24.34 -18.00 3.19
C SER A 622 25.08 -19.34 2.97
N HIS A 623 24.34 -20.44 2.80
CA HIS A 623 24.87 -21.79 2.57
C HIS A 623 24.54 -22.33 1.17
N SER A 624 24.08 -21.48 0.25
CA SER A 624 23.55 -21.87 -1.05
C SER A 624 24.60 -22.32 -2.06
N ARG A 625 25.89 -22.09 -1.79
CA ARG A 625 26.97 -22.26 -2.78
C ARG A 625 26.92 -23.65 -3.42
N PHE A 626 26.87 -23.67 -4.74
CA PHE A 626 26.73 -24.88 -5.53
C PHE A 626 27.97 -25.14 -6.38
N LEU A 627 28.40 -26.41 -6.43
CA LEU A 627 29.47 -26.90 -7.27
C LEU A 627 28.89 -27.79 -8.37
N GLU A 628 29.22 -27.47 -9.62
CA GLU A 628 28.90 -28.35 -10.74
C GLU A 628 29.82 -29.56 -10.74
N CYS A 629 29.32 -30.65 -11.30
CA CYS A 629 30.20 -31.75 -11.64
C CYS A 629 31.17 -31.36 -12.76
N ARG A 630 32.39 -31.92 -12.72
CA ARG A 630 33.46 -31.61 -13.65
C ARG A 630 33.38 -32.48 -14.90
N TYR A 631 32.27 -32.39 -15.65
CA TYR A 631 32.01 -33.25 -16.82
C TYR A 631 33.13 -33.23 -17.87
N ARG A 632 33.75 -32.07 -18.10
CA ARG A 632 34.87 -31.94 -19.04
C ARG A 632 36.06 -32.81 -18.60
N GLU A 633 36.43 -32.74 -17.33
CA GLU A 633 37.54 -33.52 -16.78
C GLU A 633 37.19 -34.99 -16.57
N ALA A 634 35.94 -35.30 -16.21
CA ALA A 634 35.43 -36.66 -16.18
C ALA A 634 35.53 -37.32 -17.55
N ARG A 635 35.13 -36.63 -18.64
CA ARG A 635 35.30 -37.12 -20.01
C ARG A 635 36.76 -37.39 -20.35
N ALA A 636 37.67 -36.48 -19.99
CA ALA A 636 39.10 -36.68 -20.21
C ALA A 636 39.64 -37.88 -19.40
N PHE A 637 39.12 -38.09 -18.19
CA PHE A 637 39.44 -39.27 -17.38
C PHE A 637 38.96 -40.56 -18.08
N PHE A 638 37.73 -40.61 -18.59
CA PHE A 638 37.20 -41.80 -19.26
C PHE A 638 37.84 -42.09 -20.64
N GLN A 639 38.47 -41.10 -21.27
CA GLN A 639 39.30 -41.34 -22.46
C GLN A 639 40.57 -42.13 -22.14
N VAL A 640 41.10 -42.00 -20.91
CA VAL A 640 42.30 -42.71 -20.45
C VAL A 640 41.91 -44.01 -19.75
N TYR A 641 40.84 -43.99 -18.97
CA TYR A 641 40.34 -45.10 -18.16
C TYR A 641 38.88 -45.38 -18.52
N PRO A 642 38.61 -46.24 -19.52
CA PRO A 642 37.25 -46.53 -19.97
C PRO A 642 36.31 -46.93 -18.84
N ASP A 643 35.05 -46.48 -18.92
CA ASP A 643 34.05 -46.77 -17.90
C ASP A 643 33.73 -48.27 -17.84
N ASP A 644 33.53 -48.79 -16.64
CA ASP A 644 33.12 -50.18 -16.45
C ASP A 644 31.60 -50.30 -16.66
N ALA A 645 31.23 -50.80 -17.82
CA ALA A 645 29.83 -51.04 -18.22
C ALA A 645 29.39 -52.49 -18.04
N SER A 646 30.12 -53.29 -17.25
CA SER A 646 29.69 -54.65 -16.90
C SER A 646 28.35 -54.64 -16.15
N VAL A 647 27.62 -55.75 -16.23
CA VAL A 647 26.32 -55.91 -15.56
C VAL A 647 26.45 -55.65 -14.06
N ASP A 648 27.49 -56.18 -13.43
CA ASP A 648 27.77 -56.01 -12.01
C ASP A 648 28.03 -54.53 -11.65
N ALA A 649 28.80 -53.82 -12.47
CA ALA A 649 29.07 -52.40 -12.28
C ALA A 649 27.80 -51.55 -12.43
N VAL A 650 26.95 -51.84 -13.42
CA VAL A 650 25.67 -51.14 -13.62
C VAL A 650 24.72 -51.39 -12.45
N GLU A 651 24.61 -52.65 -12.01
CA GLU A 651 23.75 -53.03 -10.89
C GLU A 651 24.23 -52.42 -9.58
N PHE A 652 25.55 -52.39 -9.33
CA PHE A 652 26.14 -51.71 -8.18
C PHE A 652 25.79 -50.21 -8.17
N ARG A 653 25.99 -49.50 -9.30
CA ARG A 653 25.67 -48.06 -9.37
C ARG A 653 24.20 -47.78 -9.11
N LYS A 654 23.31 -48.63 -9.63
CA LYS A 654 21.85 -48.54 -9.39
C LYS A 654 21.53 -48.70 -7.91
N LYS A 655 22.10 -49.71 -7.25
CA LYS A 655 21.93 -49.97 -5.82
C LYS A 655 22.50 -48.84 -4.96
N ALA A 656 23.71 -48.38 -5.27
CA ALA A 656 24.35 -47.24 -4.60
C ALA A 656 23.51 -45.96 -4.72
N LYS A 657 22.92 -45.68 -5.90
CA LYS A 657 21.98 -44.57 -6.10
C LYS A 657 20.77 -44.70 -5.18
N SER A 658 20.11 -45.85 -5.17
CA SER A 658 18.94 -46.09 -4.29
C SER A 658 19.28 -45.94 -2.81
N LEU A 659 20.41 -46.50 -2.38
CA LEU A 659 20.89 -46.42 -1.00
C LEU A 659 21.20 -44.97 -0.59
N LEU A 660 21.87 -44.21 -1.47
CA LEU A 660 22.18 -42.80 -1.23
C LEU A 660 20.91 -41.94 -1.12
N HIS A 661 19.92 -42.17 -2.00
CA HIS A 661 18.62 -41.47 -1.95
C HIS A 661 17.88 -41.78 -0.64
N LEU A 662 17.85 -43.04 -0.21
CA LEU A 662 17.22 -43.45 1.04
C LEU A 662 17.93 -42.84 2.26
N ALA A 663 19.26 -42.91 2.30
CA ALA A 663 20.06 -42.31 3.37
C ALA A 663 19.85 -40.80 3.47
N ALA A 664 19.82 -40.11 2.33
CA ALA A 664 19.56 -38.68 2.26
C ALA A 664 18.16 -38.32 2.77
N LEU A 665 17.13 -39.07 2.38
CA LEU A 665 15.77 -38.88 2.87
C LEU A 665 15.71 -38.99 4.41
N ILE A 666 16.34 -40.02 4.98
CA ILE A 666 16.36 -40.26 6.42
C ILE A 666 17.08 -39.12 7.15
N LEU A 667 18.30 -38.78 6.72
CA LEU A 667 19.11 -37.75 7.36
C LEU A 667 18.47 -36.35 7.25
N ASN A 668 17.87 -36.02 6.10
CA ASN A 668 17.13 -34.78 5.91
C ASN A 668 15.90 -34.69 6.83
N ASN A 669 15.14 -35.79 6.99
CA ASN A 669 14.00 -35.85 7.91
C ASN A 669 14.43 -35.69 9.37
N LEU A 670 15.63 -36.15 9.73
CA LEU A 670 16.22 -35.93 11.04
C LEU A 670 16.84 -34.53 11.18
N GLY A 671 16.94 -33.74 10.11
CA GLY A 671 17.64 -32.45 10.11
C GLY A 671 19.12 -32.60 10.45
N VAL A 672 19.76 -33.68 9.98
CA VAL A 672 21.20 -33.95 10.15
C VAL A 672 21.93 -33.57 8.87
N LYS A 673 22.92 -32.69 8.98
CA LYS A 673 23.72 -32.26 7.84
C LYS A 673 24.78 -33.30 7.52
N PHE A 674 24.80 -33.76 6.28
CA PHE A 674 25.72 -34.80 5.80
C PHE A 674 26.26 -34.45 4.42
N TRP A 675 27.39 -35.04 4.02
CA TRP A 675 28.00 -34.87 2.69
C TRP A 675 28.51 -36.19 2.12
N LEU A 676 28.79 -36.22 0.83
CA LEU A 676 29.48 -37.35 0.18
C LEU A 676 30.93 -37.40 0.67
N SER A 677 31.33 -38.51 1.29
CA SER A 677 32.68 -38.71 1.83
C SER A 677 33.46 -39.72 0.96
N SER A 678 34.77 -39.84 1.21
CA SER A 678 35.60 -40.95 0.73
C SER A 678 35.39 -41.32 -0.74
N GLY A 679 35.11 -42.59 -1.06
CA GLY A 679 35.05 -43.10 -2.43
C GLY A 679 33.85 -42.52 -3.19
N THR A 680 32.77 -42.23 -2.48
CA THR A 680 31.58 -41.60 -3.05
C THR A 680 31.87 -40.14 -3.48
N CYS A 681 32.59 -39.38 -2.66
CA CYS A 681 33.05 -38.02 -2.99
C CYS A 681 34.04 -38.02 -4.17
N LEU A 682 35.01 -38.95 -4.16
CA LEU A 682 35.98 -39.11 -5.25
C LEU A 682 35.29 -39.44 -6.57
N GLY A 683 34.28 -40.32 -6.54
CA GLY A 683 33.47 -40.68 -7.71
C GLY A 683 32.79 -39.46 -8.33
N TRP A 684 32.10 -38.67 -7.50
CA TRP A 684 31.52 -37.39 -7.93
C TRP A 684 32.59 -36.45 -8.52
N TYR A 685 33.68 -36.20 -7.80
CA TYR A 685 34.65 -35.17 -8.19
C TYR A 685 35.51 -35.52 -9.41
N ARG A 686 35.91 -36.80 -9.54
CA ARG A 686 36.82 -37.28 -10.60
C ARG A 686 36.08 -37.64 -11.88
N GLN A 687 34.93 -38.30 -11.76
CA GLN A 687 34.30 -39.01 -12.86
C GLN A 687 32.79 -38.78 -12.96
N CYS A 688 32.22 -37.85 -12.19
CA CYS A 688 30.79 -37.51 -12.22
C CYS A 688 29.83 -38.70 -12.10
N ASN A 689 30.28 -39.79 -11.46
CA ASN A 689 29.53 -41.03 -11.36
C ASN A 689 30.01 -41.84 -10.15
N VAL A 690 29.21 -42.80 -9.70
CA VAL A 690 29.60 -43.75 -8.66
C VAL A 690 30.76 -44.62 -9.17
N ILE A 691 31.78 -44.83 -8.33
CA ILE A 691 32.92 -45.69 -8.65
C ILE A 691 32.45 -47.15 -8.61
N PRO A 692 32.47 -47.90 -9.72
CA PRO A 692 31.82 -49.21 -9.82
C PRO A 692 32.44 -50.30 -8.95
N TYR A 693 33.67 -50.10 -8.47
CA TYR A 693 34.41 -51.06 -7.64
C TYR A 693 34.58 -50.61 -6.18
N SER A 694 33.84 -49.58 -5.71
CA SER A 694 33.92 -49.11 -4.30
C SER A 694 33.30 -50.12 -3.31
N LYS A 695 32.27 -50.87 -3.73
CA LYS A 695 31.46 -51.81 -2.91
C LYS A 695 30.61 -51.17 -1.80
N ASP A 696 30.78 -49.89 -1.52
CA ASP A 696 30.09 -49.13 -0.48
C ASP A 696 29.65 -47.73 -0.96
N VAL A 697 28.79 -47.11 -0.15
CA VAL A 697 28.43 -45.70 -0.20
C VAL A 697 28.93 -45.04 1.08
N ASP A 698 29.65 -43.94 0.95
CA ASP A 698 30.33 -43.25 2.04
C ASP A 698 29.71 -41.88 2.29
N LEU A 699 29.27 -41.64 3.52
CA LEU A 699 28.78 -40.35 3.97
C LEU A 699 29.63 -39.81 5.12
N GLY A 700 29.75 -38.49 5.18
CA GLY A 700 30.36 -37.78 6.30
C GLY A 700 29.31 -36.99 7.08
N ILE A 701 29.43 -36.97 8.40
CA ILE A 701 28.62 -36.15 9.31
C ILE A 701 29.56 -35.47 10.30
N PHE A 702 29.35 -34.18 10.60
CA PHE A 702 30.10 -33.57 11.68
C PHE A 702 29.59 -34.11 13.01
N ILE A 703 30.49 -34.44 13.95
CA ILE A 703 30.09 -35.04 15.22
C ILE A 703 29.14 -34.14 16.04
N ARG A 704 29.27 -32.81 15.92
CA ARG A 704 28.34 -31.83 16.51
C ARG A 704 26.89 -31.97 16.00
N ASP A 705 26.69 -32.58 14.84
CA ASP A 705 25.39 -32.79 14.21
C ASP A 705 24.86 -34.23 14.47
N TYR A 706 25.57 -35.04 15.26
CA TYR A 706 25.13 -36.38 15.65
C TYR A 706 23.80 -36.36 16.41
N LYS A 707 22.91 -37.29 16.06
CA LYS A 707 21.67 -37.55 16.79
C LYS A 707 21.56 -39.04 17.11
N ALA A 708 21.16 -39.36 18.34
CA ALA A 708 20.94 -40.75 18.77
C ALA A 708 19.88 -41.47 17.91
N ASP A 709 18.96 -40.71 17.30
CA ASP A 709 17.90 -41.23 16.43
C ASP A 709 18.39 -41.74 15.06
N ILE A 710 19.65 -41.50 14.67
CA ILE A 710 20.18 -41.96 13.38
C ILE A 710 20.03 -43.48 13.26
N ILE A 711 20.57 -44.25 14.21
CA ILE A 711 20.52 -45.71 14.18
C ILE A 711 19.08 -46.25 14.08
N PRO A 712 18.14 -45.90 14.98
CA PRO A 712 16.78 -46.42 14.91
C PRO A 712 16.04 -45.95 13.64
N ALA A 713 16.31 -44.77 13.11
CA ALA A 713 15.69 -44.30 11.87
C ALA A 713 16.12 -45.12 10.66
N PHE A 714 17.42 -45.43 10.54
CA PHE A 714 17.95 -46.30 9.49
C PHE A 714 17.42 -47.75 9.63
N GLN A 715 17.42 -48.31 10.84
CA GLN A 715 16.86 -49.65 11.10
C GLN A 715 15.37 -49.72 10.74
N LYS A 716 14.58 -48.71 11.11
CA LYS A 716 13.15 -48.61 10.77
C LYS A 716 12.92 -48.51 9.25
N ALA A 717 13.86 -47.93 8.52
CA ALA A 717 13.81 -47.82 7.07
C ALA A 717 14.30 -49.10 6.34
N GLY A 718 14.59 -50.19 7.08
CA GLY A 718 15.03 -51.46 6.51
C GLY A 718 16.53 -51.58 6.30
N LEU A 719 17.34 -50.67 6.86
CA LEU A 719 18.80 -50.71 6.83
C LEU A 719 19.32 -51.12 8.22
N PRO A 720 19.50 -52.43 8.50
CA PRO A 720 20.00 -52.88 9.79
C PRO A 720 21.43 -52.39 10.02
N LEU A 721 21.73 -52.02 11.25
CA LEU A 721 23.07 -51.67 11.69
C LEU A 721 23.96 -52.93 11.55
N LYS A 722 25.08 -52.79 10.86
CA LYS A 722 26.07 -53.84 10.62
C LYS A 722 27.24 -53.70 11.58
N HIS A 723 27.79 -52.49 11.69
CA HIS A 723 28.87 -52.18 12.61
C HIS A 723 28.61 -50.85 13.31
N LYS A 724 29.03 -50.77 14.57
CA LYS A 724 29.22 -49.52 15.29
C LYS A 724 30.58 -49.57 15.95
N PHE A 725 31.45 -48.65 15.56
CA PHE A 725 32.80 -48.54 16.11
C PHE A 725 33.00 -47.19 16.80
N GLY A 726 33.78 -47.19 17.88
CA GLY A 726 34.14 -45.99 18.64
C GLY A 726 33.02 -45.41 19.50
N LYS A 727 33.28 -44.21 20.03
CA LYS A 727 32.38 -43.43 20.89
C LYS A 727 32.06 -42.09 20.24
N VAL A 728 30.99 -41.42 20.68
CA VAL A 728 30.60 -40.11 20.14
C VAL A 728 31.77 -39.12 20.25
N GLU A 729 32.48 -39.14 21.36
CA GLU A 729 33.64 -38.32 21.66
C GLU A 729 34.93 -38.75 20.91
N ASP A 730 34.98 -39.94 20.32
CA ASP A 730 36.21 -40.48 19.74
C ASP A 730 35.97 -41.59 18.71
N SER A 731 36.29 -41.28 17.45
CA SER A 731 36.37 -42.23 16.35
C SER A 731 35.08 -43.00 16.04
N LEU A 732 33.92 -42.33 16.17
CA LEU A 732 32.62 -42.93 15.84
C LEU A 732 32.51 -43.25 14.34
N GLU A 733 32.06 -44.46 14.04
CA GLU A 733 31.73 -44.94 12.70
C GLU A 733 30.48 -45.82 12.78
N LEU A 734 29.54 -45.62 11.85
CA LEU A 734 28.34 -46.45 11.72
C LEU A 734 28.28 -47.04 10.33
N SER A 735 28.14 -48.36 10.24
CA SER A 735 27.89 -49.06 8.98
C SER A 735 26.52 -49.70 8.99
N PHE A 736 25.76 -49.52 7.91
CA PHE A 736 24.46 -50.16 7.71
C PHE A 736 24.50 -51.11 6.52
N GLN A 737 23.80 -52.22 6.63
CA GLN A 737 23.67 -53.20 5.55
C GLN A 737 22.52 -52.78 4.62
N GLY A 738 22.84 -52.47 3.37
CA GLY A 738 21.85 -52.31 2.30
C GLY A 738 21.58 -53.63 1.56
N ASP A 739 20.76 -53.55 0.51
CA ASP A 739 20.42 -54.69 -0.33
C ASP A 739 21.65 -55.30 -1.03
N ASP A 740 21.67 -56.62 -1.16
CA ASP A 740 22.68 -57.40 -1.90
C ASP A 740 24.13 -56.99 -1.60
N ASP A 741 24.47 -56.92 -0.31
CA ASP A 741 25.81 -56.64 0.22
C ASP A 741 26.38 -55.21 0.00
N VAL A 742 25.62 -54.27 -0.57
CA VAL A 742 26.06 -52.87 -0.66
C VAL A 742 25.97 -52.20 0.71
N LYS A 743 27.10 -51.76 1.24
CA LYS A 743 27.21 -51.17 2.58
C LYS A 743 27.07 -49.65 2.53
N LEU A 744 26.39 -49.06 3.51
CA LEU A 744 26.44 -47.62 3.78
C LEU A 744 27.37 -47.37 4.96
N ASP A 745 28.45 -46.63 4.76
CA ASP A 745 29.34 -46.18 5.83
C ASP A 745 29.11 -44.70 6.14
N ILE A 746 28.94 -44.39 7.41
CA ILE A 746 28.82 -43.03 7.93
C ILE A 746 30.01 -42.78 8.85
N PHE A 747 30.90 -41.90 8.39
CA PHE A 747 32.06 -41.45 9.16
C PHE A 747 31.73 -40.14 9.87
N PHE A 748 32.06 -40.07 11.17
CA PHE A 748 31.91 -38.85 11.94
C PHE A 748 33.21 -38.05 11.97
N PHE A 749 33.09 -36.75 11.69
CA PHE A 749 34.20 -35.83 11.61
C PHE A 749 34.23 -34.87 12.79
N TYR A 750 35.42 -34.73 13.36
CA TYR A 750 35.76 -33.94 14.52
C TYR A 750 36.57 -32.74 14.04
N GLU A 751 36.24 -31.57 14.56
CA GLU A 751 36.87 -30.32 14.17
C GLU A 751 37.85 -29.85 15.25
N GLU A 752 39.12 -29.69 14.87
CA GLU A 752 40.21 -29.15 15.71
C GLU A 752 40.59 -27.77 15.19
N ASP A 753 41.44 -27.01 15.89
CA ASP A 753 41.78 -25.63 15.48
C ASP A 753 42.28 -25.54 14.02
N ASP A 754 43.22 -26.41 13.63
CA ASP A 754 43.90 -26.33 12.34
C ASP A 754 43.43 -27.36 11.30
N TYR A 755 42.67 -28.38 11.70
CA TYR A 755 42.31 -29.51 10.84
C TYR A 755 40.97 -30.14 11.21
N ILE A 756 40.47 -31.01 10.33
CA ILE A 756 39.30 -31.85 10.57
C ILE A 756 39.77 -33.30 10.50
N TRP A 757 39.19 -34.19 11.29
CA TRP A 757 39.55 -35.60 11.24
C TRP A 757 38.36 -36.54 11.42
N ASN A 758 38.44 -37.74 10.86
CA ASN A 758 37.57 -38.85 11.23
C ASN A 758 38.40 -40.04 11.73
N GLY A 759 37.76 -40.92 12.49
CA GLY A 759 38.42 -42.10 13.04
C GLY A 759 38.18 -43.37 12.22
N GLY A 760 38.97 -44.40 12.51
CA GLY A 760 38.74 -45.77 12.05
C GLY A 760 39.23 -46.77 13.09
N THR A 761 38.52 -47.89 13.26
CA THR A 761 38.84 -48.91 14.28
C THR A 761 39.05 -50.29 13.65
N GLN A 762 40.19 -50.92 13.96
CA GLN A 762 40.45 -52.30 13.56
C GLN A 762 39.88 -53.28 14.59
N ALA A 763 38.71 -53.86 14.30
CA ALA A 763 37.98 -54.74 15.21
C ALA A 763 38.82 -55.88 15.84
N LYS A 764 39.71 -56.52 15.08
CA LYS A 764 40.50 -57.67 15.57
C LYS A 764 41.58 -57.32 16.60
N SER A 765 42.05 -56.08 16.61
CA SER A 765 43.21 -55.66 17.42
C SER A 765 42.92 -54.49 18.35
N GLY A 766 41.74 -53.86 18.22
CA GLY A 766 41.39 -52.62 18.89
C GLY A 766 42.18 -51.40 18.41
N LYS A 767 43.05 -51.52 17.40
CA LYS A 767 43.87 -50.40 16.92
C LYS A 767 43.00 -49.30 16.32
N LYS A 768 43.31 -48.06 16.68
CA LYS A 768 42.66 -46.84 16.20
C LYS A 768 43.50 -46.14 15.15
N PHE A 769 42.81 -45.50 14.22
CA PHE A 769 43.39 -44.71 13.15
C PHE A 769 42.68 -43.36 13.07
N LYS A 770 43.40 -42.34 12.64
CA LYS A 770 42.94 -40.96 12.51
C LYS A 770 43.28 -40.45 11.12
N TYR A 771 42.30 -39.98 10.38
CA TYR A 771 42.44 -39.46 9.01
C TYR A 771 42.41 -37.94 9.08
N LEU A 772 43.48 -37.27 8.68
CA LEU A 772 43.59 -35.82 8.79
C LEU A 772 43.20 -35.11 7.50
N PHE A 773 42.34 -34.11 7.60
CA PHE A 773 41.88 -33.29 6.48
C PHE A 773 42.16 -31.81 6.75
N PRO A 774 42.56 -31.05 5.74
CA PRO A 774 42.50 -29.59 5.81
C PRO A 774 41.07 -29.13 6.15
N LYS A 775 40.95 -27.94 6.75
CA LYS A 775 39.64 -27.31 6.97
C LYS A 775 38.86 -27.18 5.67
N PHE A 776 37.58 -27.54 5.71
CA PHE A 776 36.67 -27.37 4.60
C PHE A 776 35.29 -26.90 5.08
N THR A 777 34.57 -26.24 4.19
CA THR A 777 33.15 -25.90 4.34
C THR A 777 32.30 -26.82 3.47
N LEU A 778 30.98 -26.78 3.60
CA LEU A 778 30.07 -27.61 2.81
C LEU A 778 29.40 -26.79 1.70
N CYS A 779 29.42 -27.34 0.49
CA CYS A 779 28.76 -26.80 -0.71
C CYS A 779 27.70 -27.78 -1.17
N TRP A 780 26.64 -27.30 -1.81
CA TRP A 780 25.68 -28.16 -2.51
C TRP A 780 26.27 -28.65 -3.83
N THR A 781 25.85 -29.84 -4.26
CA THR A 781 26.01 -30.37 -5.61
C THR A 781 24.77 -31.16 -6.00
N GLU A 782 24.65 -31.46 -7.28
CA GLU A 782 23.81 -32.55 -7.76
C GLU A 782 24.69 -33.78 -8.01
N PHE A 783 24.27 -34.93 -7.51
CA PHE A 783 24.91 -36.21 -7.79
C PHE A 783 23.84 -37.29 -7.88
N VAL A 784 23.85 -38.08 -8.96
CA VAL A 784 22.84 -39.13 -9.21
C VAL A 784 21.39 -38.67 -8.99
N GLU A 785 21.03 -37.49 -9.50
CA GLU A 785 19.72 -36.84 -9.37
C GLU A 785 19.33 -36.47 -7.92
N LEU A 786 20.30 -36.30 -7.02
CA LEU A 786 20.11 -35.90 -5.64
C LEU A 786 20.84 -34.58 -5.34
N LYS A 787 20.16 -33.63 -4.68
CA LYS A 787 20.81 -32.47 -4.04
C LYS A 787 21.49 -32.94 -2.75
N VAL A 788 22.81 -32.86 -2.69
CA VAL A 788 23.61 -33.35 -1.57
C VAL A 788 24.82 -32.45 -1.32
N HIS A 789 25.38 -32.48 -0.11
CA HIS A 789 26.60 -31.71 0.17
C HIS A 789 27.87 -32.45 -0.24
N VAL A 790 28.91 -31.64 -0.47
CA VAL A 790 30.30 -32.03 -0.67
C VAL A 790 31.20 -30.99 0.01
N PRO A 791 32.46 -31.32 0.35
CA PRO A 791 33.43 -30.31 0.78
C PRO A 791 33.62 -29.26 -0.33
N CYS A 792 33.47 -27.97 0.00
CA CYS A 792 33.71 -26.88 -0.95
C CYS A 792 35.16 -26.88 -1.46
N GLU A 793 36.09 -27.18 -0.56
CA GLU A 793 37.51 -27.40 -0.79
C GLU A 793 37.77 -28.83 -1.29
N THR A 794 36.98 -29.30 -2.28
CA THR A 794 36.94 -30.71 -2.67
C THR A 794 38.31 -31.25 -3.09
N LEU A 795 39.09 -30.45 -3.84
CA LEU A 795 40.41 -30.88 -4.28
C LEU A 795 41.33 -31.17 -3.10
N GLN A 796 41.39 -30.27 -2.12
CA GLN A 796 42.21 -30.46 -0.92
C GLN A 796 41.73 -31.65 -0.10
N TYR A 797 40.42 -31.83 0.03
CA TYR A 797 39.83 -32.99 0.71
C TYR A 797 40.19 -34.32 0.03
N VAL A 798 40.07 -34.38 -1.30
CA VAL A 798 40.40 -35.57 -2.09
C VAL A 798 41.90 -35.86 -2.08
N GLU A 799 42.74 -34.85 -2.30
CA GLU A 799 44.20 -35.00 -2.29
C GLU A 799 44.75 -35.40 -0.92
N ALA A 800 44.13 -34.94 0.18
CA ALA A 800 44.51 -35.39 1.52
C ALA A 800 44.30 -36.89 1.69
N ASN A 801 43.17 -37.43 1.24
CA ASN A 801 42.82 -38.83 1.41
C ASN A 801 43.56 -39.75 0.42
N TYR A 802 43.61 -39.37 -0.85
CA TYR A 802 44.08 -40.23 -1.95
C TYR A 802 45.46 -39.87 -2.48
N GLY A 803 46.09 -38.82 -1.97
CA GLY A 803 47.40 -38.34 -2.42
C GLY A 803 47.36 -37.61 -3.77
N PRO A 804 48.52 -37.21 -4.31
CA PRO A 804 48.61 -36.45 -5.55
C PRO A 804 48.15 -37.23 -6.79
N ASP A 805 48.16 -38.56 -6.73
CA ASP A 805 47.79 -39.46 -7.82
C ASP A 805 46.31 -39.88 -7.80
N TRP A 806 45.44 -39.17 -7.06
CA TRP A 806 44.00 -39.45 -6.91
C TRP A 806 43.23 -39.62 -8.23
N LYS A 807 43.75 -39.06 -9.33
CA LYS A 807 43.19 -39.20 -10.68
C LYS A 807 43.37 -40.60 -11.26
N VAL A 808 44.31 -41.39 -10.74
CA VAL A 808 44.56 -42.75 -11.19
C VAL A 808 43.60 -43.72 -10.49
N PRO A 809 42.86 -44.57 -11.22
CA PRO A 809 41.99 -45.59 -10.63
C PRO A 809 42.78 -46.58 -9.76
N VAL A 810 42.33 -46.81 -8.52
CA VAL A 810 42.90 -47.82 -7.62
C VAL A 810 41.79 -48.82 -7.27
N LYS A 811 41.94 -50.08 -7.70
CA LYS A 811 40.95 -51.15 -7.47
C LYS A 811 41.16 -51.93 -6.16
N THR A 812 42.34 -51.81 -5.56
CA THR A 812 42.70 -52.46 -4.29
C THR A 812 43.07 -51.38 -3.29
N TRP A 813 42.22 -51.17 -2.30
CA TRP A 813 42.38 -50.12 -1.29
C TRP A 813 42.45 -50.75 0.11
N ASP A 814 43.54 -50.49 0.85
CA ASP A 814 43.67 -50.85 2.26
C ASP A 814 43.44 -49.59 3.10
N TRP A 815 42.25 -49.49 3.70
CA TRP A 815 41.78 -48.28 4.40
C TRP A 815 42.76 -47.75 5.46
N LYS A 816 43.62 -48.59 6.05
CA LYS A 816 44.60 -48.20 7.10
C LYS A 816 46.01 -47.89 6.58
N ASN A 817 46.33 -48.25 5.32
CA ASN A 817 47.70 -48.15 4.78
C ASN A 817 47.77 -47.38 3.45
N SER A 818 46.71 -47.39 2.65
CA SER A 818 46.63 -46.70 1.36
C SER A 818 46.40 -45.19 1.45
N PRO A 819 45.52 -44.67 2.35
CA PRO A 819 45.30 -43.24 2.43
C PRO A 819 46.55 -42.47 2.88
N SER A 820 46.83 -41.34 2.24
CA SER A 820 48.02 -40.53 2.54
C SER A 820 47.92 -39.76 3.86
N ASN A 821 46.71 -39.60 4.39
CA ASN A 821 46.43 -38.83 5.60
C ASN A 821 46.13 -39.67 6.84
N VAL A 822 46.25 -40.99 6.76
CA VAL A 822 45.97 -41.88 7.90
C VAL A 822 47.14 -41.92 8.86
N GLN A 823 46.84 -41.83 10.16
CA GLN A 823 47.81 -41.91 11.24
C GLN A 823 47.33 -42.92 12.28
N TYR A 824 48.28 -43.63 12.90
CA TYR A 824 47.98 -44.47 14.05
C TYR A 824 47.56 -43.60 15.25
N ASN A 825 46.43 -43.94 15.89
CA ASN A 825 45.81 -43.15 16.95
C ASN A 825 45.62 -43.94 18.26
N GLY A 826 46.51 -44.92 18.51
CA GLY A 826 46.48 -45.75 19.71
C GLY A 826 45.64 -47.02 19.57
N VAL A 827 45.22 -47.59 20.71
CA VAL A 827 44.40 -48.81 20.82
C VAL A 827 43.30 -48.56 21.84
N TRP A 828 42.11 -49.09 21.59
CA TRP A 828 41.03 -49.14 22.58
C TRP A 828 41.41 -50.03 23.78
N PRO A 829 41.16 -49.59 25.03
CA PRO A 829 41.30 -50.43 26.22
C PRO A 829 40.47 -51.71 26.08
N VAL A 830 41.03 -52.86 26.47
CA VAL A 830 40.40 -54.18 26.24
C VAL A 830 39.05 -54.30 26.96
N ASP A 831 38.93 -53.68 28.13
CA ASP A 831 37.71 -53.60 28.93
C ASP A 831 36.59 -52.76 28.27
N GLU A 832 36.90 -51.95 27.28
CA GLU A 832 35.92 -51.16 26.51
C GLU A 832 35.50 -51.83 25.19
N TRP A 833 36.09 -52.97 24.80
CA TRP A 833 35.87 -53.55 23.46
C TRP A 833 34.40 -53.88 23.17
N ASP A 834 33.66 -54.40 24.14
CA ASP A 834 32.25 -54.74 23.98
C ASP A 834 31.37 -53.50 23.71
N GLU A 835 31.82 -52.31 24.13
CA GLU A 835 31.14 -51.05 23.90
C GLU A 835 31.52 -50.41 22.55
N VAL A 836 32.82 -50.40 22.24
CA VAL A 836 33.38 -49.63 21.11
C VAL A 836 33.61 -50.46 19.85
N ILE A 837 33.42 -51.77 19.89
CA ILE A 837 33.55 -52.69 18.75
C ILE A 837 32.29 -53.56 18.67
N GLN A 838 31.23 -53.01 18.10
CA GLN A 838 29.94 -53.69 17.99
C GLN A 838 29.72 -54.16 16.54
N ILE A 839 29.63 -55.48 16.34
CA ILE A 839 29.37 -56.14 15.06
C ILE A 839 28.09 -56.94 15.22
N TYR A 840 27.13 -56.73 14.31
CA TYR A 840 25.78 -57.27 14.38
C TYR A 840 25.49 -58.32 13.32
#